data_AF-A0A067PES1-F1
#
_entry.id   AF-A0A067PES1-F1
#
_cell.length_a   1.000
_cell.length_b   1.000
_cell.length_c   1.000
_cell.angle_alpha   90.00
_cell.angle_beta   90.00
_cell.angle_gamma   90.00
#
_symmetry.space_group_name_H-M   'P 1'
#
loop_
_entity.id
_entity.type
_entity.pdbx_description
1 polymer ?
#
loop_
_entity_poly.entity_id
_entity_poly.type
_entity_poly.pdbx_seq_one_letter_code
_entity_poly.pdbx_strand_id
1 'polypeptide(L)'
;MHRALSLCELISLICENLRRDSPPYRGWQGHLLSYALTCKTFSEVALDFLWSDVRSVKHLLSILPMDDTSDIEHGLTLGSPSDGEWERFRFYSKRIRTLNVDTHLHSQLLSQIERESSPGASFAFPRLSTLSLSLDPLATANAVLHLRSFIRPDITTLAIRGRKSCIQIIADALQYAVPLLPRLRSLQIFADDLSATPLEFSNIQRQLSDVSEIALQLDHIRLPMRLVSEQTISSLASLPNLKKLSIEHPVHDGTFGVLEAQTSDFSSLQKIEANIPLASLGQLLQLHPAFGGISKLSVSCFLPGPVVIRDALAASSFPHLRSPTHLELNFFDVAELNRWDPALGPNFFAPLQSRWRDLVVLHINHAAPLDVDDDELEVIIRHAPKLEVVRLASAPYESFNERQPFRLRVTLACFQLFAKHCPNMRELAIPVNAWTVPAPETAEASFSGPVLLDVSVSPVARDMGSVAHYLAKVFPHRYNRLTCRWSREVWSWDQELFKHDEMDEDGSGSDEDDEDGSRVEDADDIVPPETFLRRWRKISYLMCLMRRERDSESEPRKVMTPPSRRADSARYPSEYWTHSSRDPEHPHTKRLQRVITEGNFSFLSSRALSLREKAHLSDERVVLDDSPSSKSLGTPTCSVDVTKFACGYNNVVFELVFSDSVRWIARVALPDDNLDTTSMLSEMAAMRIVRERISVPVPRIYGYDVDQKNEFGFQYMLMDAIRGCSLTGPFSQTVPPEHRKKIATQLADYYHQISTIRFPEIGLPWCGTNLDEEPTIISFDGPDADYNGPFSSSLEYFYSVRQTTNDQIMEEHPDDDDWTTACWVFKNAIPSMVLEEYIYGPFPLCHLDFHHGNILLDDDFNVVGIVDWSGAQTIPLEGFSIIPELARPPGMSDVRREATTEFCLLFTNALKEKEVESGYRDASHRPLSQIVGTPLMELVYRCSRFPNRLAKWMAPLVLNLLYGDAANWETFKGFYRDSQVKSLFN
;
A
#
# COMPACT_ATOMS: atom_id res chain seq x y z
N MET A 1 -21.03 5.27 21.47
CA MET A 1 -21.30 5.63 20.07
C MET A 1 -21.72 7.09 20.08
N HIS A 2 -20.91 7.99 19.52
CA HIS A 2 -21.20 9.42 19.45
C HIS A 2 -22.58 9.64 18.79
N ARG A 3 -23.40 10.60 19.26
CA ARG A 3 -24.76 10.84 18.73
C ARG A 3 -24.81 11.07 17.22
N ALA A 4 -23.79 11.69 16.65
CA ALA A 4 -23.66 11.85 15.19
C ALA A 4 -23.57 10.50 14.45
N LEU A 5 -22.94 9.48 15.04
CA LEU A 5 -22.88 8.13 14.46
C LEU A 5 -24.13 7.29 14.75
N SER A 6 -25.13 7.85 15.43
CA SER A 6 -26.49 7.32 15.42
C SER A 6 -27.37 7.95 14.33
N LEU A 7 -26.86 8.95 13.59
CA LEU A 7 -27.53 9.50 12.42
C LEU A 7 -27.21 8.62 11.21
N CYS A 8 -28.24 7.93 10.70
CA CYS A 8 -28.11 7.05 9.55
C CYS A 8 -27.60 7.78 8.30
N GLU A 9 -27.86 9.09 8.18
CA GLU A 9 -27.42 9.93 7.07
C GLU A 9 -25.91 10.08 7.02
N LEU A 10 -25.26 10.27 8.19
CA LEU A 10 -23.81 10.39 8.27
C LEU A 10 -23.12 9.04 8.02
N ILE A 11 -23.69 7.94 8.54
CA ILE A 11 -23.18 6.59 8.26
C ILE A 11 -23.32 6.28 6.76
N SER A 12 -24.42 6.69 6.14
CA SER A 12 -24.65 6.51 4.70
C SER A 12 -23.60 7.24 3.86
N LEU A 13 -23.24 8.48 4.22
CA LEU A 13 -22.17 9.23 3.55
C LEU A 13 -20.80 8.55 3.68
N ILE A 14 -20.51 7.94 4.84
CA ILE A 14 -19.27 7.18 5.03
C ILE A 14 -19.23 5.96 4.10
N CYS A 15 -20.31 5.17 4.08
CA CYS A 15 -20.43 4.01 3.20
C CYS A 15 -20.31 4.39 1.72
N GLU A 16 -20.86 5.54 1.33
CA GLU A 16 -20.77 6.07 -0.04
C GLU A 16 -19.33 6.40 -0.45
N ASN A 17 -18.56 7.06 0.43
CA ASN A 17 -17.15 7.38 0.16
C ASN A 17 -16.27 6.12 0.05
N LEU A 18 -16.48 5.13 0.93
CA LEU A 18 -15.77 3.84 0.86
C LEU A 18 -15.98 3.13 -0.49
N ARG A 19 -17.19 3.25 -1.06
CA ARG A 19 -17.50 2.71 -2.39
C ARG A 19 -16.82 3.48 -3.52
N ARG A 20 -16.67 4.81 -3.40
CA ARG A 20 -16.17 5.68 -4.48
C ARG A 20 -14.65 5.67 -4.66
N ASP A 21 -13.88 5.61 -3.57
CA ASP A 21 -12.42 5.80 -3.60
C ASP A 21 -11.62 4.49 -3.62
N SER A 22 -12.27 3.34 -3.81
CA SER A 22 -11.61 2.03 -3.84
C SER A 22 -10.92 1.76 -5.21
N PRO A 23 -9.64 1.36 -5.24
CA PRO A 23 -8.93 1.01 -6.49
C PRO A 23 -9.61 -0.14 -7.23
N PRO A 24 -9.60 -0.19 -8.58
CA PRO A 24 -10.31 -1.20 -9.36
C PRO A 24 -9.93 -2.67 -9.05
N TYR A 25 -8.77 -2.89 -8.42
CA TYR A 25 -8.22 -4.21 -8.04
C TYR A 25 -8.43 -4.58 -6.55
N ARG A 26 -8.89 -3.65 -5.69
CA ARG A 26 -9.30 -3.95 -4.31
C ARG A 26 -10.80 -3.66 -4.18
N GLY A 27 -11.62 -4.71 -4.09
CA GLY A 27 -13.07 -4.57 -4.05
C GLY A 27 -13.55 -3.77 -2.82
N TRP A 28 -14.27 -2.67 -3.05
CA TRP A 28 -14.93 -1.85 -2.02
C TRP A 28 -15.82 -2.66 -1.07
N GLN A 29 -16.27 -3.84 -1.51
CA GLN A 29 -17.09 -4.78 -0.74
C GLN A 29 -16.38 -5.24 0.54
N GLY A 30 -15.04 -5.40 0.52
CA GLY A 30 -14.27 -5.80 1.70
C GLY A 30 -14.32 -4.75 2.81
N HIS A 31 -14.17 -3.48 2.46
CA HIS A 31 -14.23 -2.38 3.44
C HIS A 31 -15.63 -2.23 4.05
N LEU A 32 -16.70 -2.33 3.24
CA LEU A 32 -18.07 -2.26 3.74
C LEU A 32 -18.46 -3.48 4.60
N LEU A 33 -17.92 -4.66 4.30
CA LEU A 33 -18.10 -5.86 5.12
C LEU A 33 -17.45 -5.68 6.49
N SER A 34 -16.18 -5.25 6.55
CA SER A 34 -15.52 -4.93 7.81
C SER A 34 -16.30 -3.86 8.58
N TYR A 35 -16.82 -2.84 7.90
CA TYR A 35 -17.63 -1.80 8.51
C TYR A 35 -18.96 -2.32 9.07
N ALA A 36 -19.63 -3.24 8.37
CA ALA A 36 -20.87 -3.87 8.84
C ALA A 36 -20.69 -4.76 10.08
N LEU A 37 -19.49 -5.30 10.29
CA LEU A 37 -19.15 -6.19 11.41
C LEU A 37 -18.74 -5.42 12.69
N THR A 38 -18.58 -4.10 12.62
CA THR A 38 -18.12 -3.29 13.77
C THR A 38 -19.16 -3.17 14.90
N CYS A 39 -20.42 -2.86 14.58
CA CYS A 39 -21.50 -2.75 15.57
C CYS A 39 -22.88 -2.78 14.90
N LYS A 40 -23.93 -3.06 15.68
CA LYS A 40 -25.31 -3.21 15.16
C LYS A 40 -25.85 -1.97 14.41
N THR A 41 -25.55 -0.76 14.88
CA THR A 41 -26.01 0.48 14.23
C THR A 41 -25.37 0.69 12.87
N PHE A 42 -24.08 0.36 12.73
CA PHE A 42 -23.37 0.48 11.45
C PHE A 42 -23.73 -0.68 10.53
N SER A 43 -23.95 -1.86 11.11
CA SER A 43 -24.36 -3.07 10.40
C SER A 43 -25.56 -2.83 9.52
N GLU A 44 -26.64 -2.25 10.05
CA GLU A 44 -27.87 -2.02 9.27
C GLU A 44 -27.63 -1.13 8.04
N VAL A 45 -26.89 -0.02 8.19
CA VAL A 45 -26.61 0.90 7.08
C VAL A 45 -25.56 0.32 6.13
N ALA A 46 -24.48 -0.26 6.64
CA ALA A 46 -23.41 -0.84 5.83
C ALA A 46 -23.92 -2.05 5.00
N LEU A 47 -24.77 -2.90 5.58
CA LEU A 47 -25.44 -3.98 4.85
C LEU A 47 -26.38 -3.45 3.77
N ASP A 48 -27.07 -2.33 4.01
CA ASP A 48 -27.89 -1.67 2.99
C ASP A 48 -27.05 -1.23 1.79
N PHE A 49 -25.78 -0.84 1.98
CA PHE A 49 -24.86 -0.53 0.87
C PHE A 49 -24.21 -1.78 0.26
N LEU A 50 -23.72 -2.72 1.07
CA LEU A 50 -23.04 -3.93 0.62
C LEU A 50 -23.95 -4.79 -0.27
N TRP A 51 -25.20 -4.97 0.14
CA TRP A 51 -26.20 -5.75 -0.61
C TRP A 51 -26.99 -4.91 -1.60
N SER A 52 -26.78 -3.58 -1.69
CA SER A 52 -27.49 -2.76 -2.68
C SER A 52 -27.20 -3.17 -4.12
N ASP A 53 -25.99 -3.67 -4.40
CA ASP A 53 -25.51 -4.00 -5.76
C ASP A 53 -24.91 -5.41 -5.80
N VAL A 54 -25.72 -6.38 -6.21
CA VAL A 54 -25.36 -7.79 -6.30
C VAL A 54 -24.99 -8.14 -7.74
N ARG A 55 -23.68 -8.27 -7.99
CA ARG A 55 -23.09 -8.52 -9.31
C ARG A 55 -23.38 -9.89 -9.90
N SER A 56 -23.76 -10.88 -9.09
CA SER A 56 -24.16 -12.21 -9.53
C SER A 56 -25.11 -12.84 -8.52
N VAL A 57 -26.22 -13.40 -9.00
CA VAL A 57 -27.25 -14.04 -8.19
C VAL A 57 -26.73 -15.23 -7.38
N LYS A 58 -25.63 -15.88 -7.81
CA LYS A 58 -24.95 -16.94 -7.05
C LYS A 58 -24.54 -16.48 -5.65
N HIS A 59 -24.07 -15.24 -5.51
CA HIS A 59 -23.68 -14.72 -4.20
C HIS A 59 -24.87 -14.63 -3.24
N LEU A 60 -26.05 -14.27 -3.74
CA LEU A 60 -27.27 -14.27 -2.95
C LEU A 60 -27.73 -15.71 -2.62
N LEU A 61 -27.66 -16.61 -3.60
CA LEU A 61 -28.09 -18.00 -3.44
C LEU A 61 -27.17 -18.81 -2.52
N SER A 62 -25.91 -18.40 -2.33
CA SER A 62 -24.98 -19.03 -1.37
C SER A 62 -25.46 -18.99 0.10
N ILE A 63 -26.51 -18.22 0.40
CA ILE A 63 -27.17 -18.19 1.71
C ILE A 63 -28.03 -19.44 1.95
N LEU A 64 -28.46 -20.08 0.87
CA LEU A 64 -29.27 -21.29 0.91
C LEU A 64 -28.38 -22.53 0.68
N PRO A 65 -28.76 -23.71 1.18
CA PRO A 65 -28.07 -24.95 0.89
C PRO A 65 -28.23 -25.28 -0.60
N MET A 66 -27.16 -25.07 -1.35
CA MET A 66 -27.07 -25.40 -2.76
C MET A 66 -26.49 -26.79 -2.90
N ASP A 67 -27.10 -27.64 -3.74
CA ASP A 67 -26.55 -28.96 -4.04
C ASP A 67 -25.51 -28.81 -5.18
N ASP A 68 -24.23 -28.98 -4.84
CA ASP A 68 -23.10 -28.86 -5.78
C ASP A 68 -23.02 -30.01 -6.81
N THR A 69 -23.96 -30.96 -6.80
CA THR A 69 -24.04 -32.06 -7.78
C THR A 69 -24.65 -31.63 -9.13
N SER A 70 -24.78 -30.34 -9.41
CA SER A 70 -25.48 -29.86 -10.60
C SER A 70 -24.69 -30.19 -11.89
N ASP A 71 -25.21 -31.14 -12.67
CA ASP A 71 -24.85 -31.31 -14.08
C ASP A 71 -25.11 -29.99 -14.83
N ILE A 72 -24.20 -29.65 -15.75
CA ILE A 72 -24.24 -28.43 -16.57
C ILE A 72 -25.57 -28.29 -17.35
N GLU A 73 -26.29 -29.39 -17.56
CA GLU A 73 -27.59 -29.44 -18.25
C GLU A 73 -28.81 -29.07 -17.39
N HIS A 74 -28.74 -29.10 -16.05
CA HIS A 74 -29.91 -28.95 -15.17
C HIS A 74 -29.97 -27.65 -14.36
N GLY A 75 -28.89 -26.86 -14.33
CA GLY A 75 -28.82 -25.59 -13.59
C GLY A 75 -28.71 -25.76 -12.08
N LEU A 76 -28.59 -24.63 -11.36
CA LEU A 76 -28.45 -24.65 -9.90
C LEU A 76 -29.73 -25.14 -9.23
N THR A 77 -29.62 -26.25 -8.50
CA THR A 77 -30.70 -26.84 -7.69
C THR A 77 -30.56 -26.45 -6.23
N LEU A 78 -31.70 -26.30 -5.58
CA LEU A 78 -31.81 -26.02 -4.16
C LEU A 78 -31.92 -27.34 -3.40
N GLY A 79 -31.19 -27.48 -2.30
CA GLY A 79 -31.38 -28.58 -1.36
C GLY A 79 -32.69 -28.43 -0.58
N SER A 80 -32.72 -28.90 0.67
CA SER A 80 -33.86 -28.70 1.58
C SER A 80 -33.57 -27.57 2.59
N PRO A 81 -33.75 -26.29 2.22
CA PRO A 81 -33.53 -25.16 3.12
C PRO A 81 -34.50 -25.20 4.30
N SER A 82 -33.96 -24.93 5.48
CA SER A 82 -34.72 -24.68 6.70
C SER A 82 -35.45 -23.33 6.64
N ASP A 83 -36.48 -23.16 7.47
CA ASP A 83 -37.20 -21.89 7.59
C ASP A 83 -36.27 -20.73 8.00
N GLY A 84 -35.24 -21.01 8.83
CA GLY A 84 -34.25 -20.02 9.24
C GLY A 84 -33.33 -19.53 8.11
N GLU A 85 -32.99 -20.40 7.15
CA GLU A 85 -32.22 -20.02 5.96
C GLU A 85 -33.05 -19.15 5.02
N TRP A 86 -34.34 -19.45 4.88
CA TRP A 86 -35.28 -18.58 4.15
C TRP A 86 -35.49 -17.23 4.84
N GLU A 87 -35.54 -17.18 6.17
CA GLU A 87 -35.55 -15.92 6.92
C GLU A 87 -34.29 -15.10 6.68
N ARG A 88 -33.12 -15.74 6.66
CA ARG A 88 -31.84 -15.08 6.36
C ARG A 88 -31.79 -14.59 4.91
N PHE A 89 -32.28 -15.38 3.95
CA PHE A 89 -32.43 -14.95 2.56
C PHE A 89 -33.29 -13.69 2.46
N ARG A 90 -34.48 -13.69 3.09
CA ARG A 90 -35.39 -12.54 3.16
C ARG A 90 -34.76 -11.33 3.84
N PHE A 91 -33.93 -11.56 4.86
CA PHE A 91 -33.22 -10.49 5.56
C PHE A 91 -32.30 -9.73 4.60
N TYR A 92 -31.51 -10.40 3.76
CA TYR A 92 -30.60 -9.72 2.83
C TYR A 92 -31.28 -9.24 1.56
N SER A 93 -32.21 -10.02 1.01
CA SER A 93 -32.86 -9.73 -0.27
C SER A 93 -33.65 -8.41 -0.26
N LYS A 94 -34.18 -7.99 0.90
CA LYS A 94 -34.86 -6.70 1.07
C LYS A 94 -34.01 -5.45 0.83
N ARG A 95 -32.67 -5.60 0.82
CA ARG A 95 -31.70 -4.51 0.67
C ARG A 95 -31.25 -4.29 -0.77
N ILE A 96 -31.54 -5.26 -1.64
CA ILE A 96 -31.05 -5.29 -3.02
C ILE A 96 -31.78 -4.25 -3.87
N ARG A 97 -30.99 -3.40 -4.54
CA ARG A 97 -31.45 -2.40 -5.50
C ARG A 97 -31.07 -2.76 -6.93
N THR A 98 -29.90 -3.37 -7.10
CA THR A 98 -29.36 -3.86 -8.37
C THR A 98 -29.06 -5.34 -8.25
N LEU A 99 -29.65 -6.15 -9.14
CA LEU A 99 -29.44 -7.59 -9.20
C LEU A 99 -29.05 -8.01 -10.62
N ASN A 100 -27.94 -8.72 -10.75
CA ASN A 100 -27.56 -9.39 -12.00
C ASN A 100 -27.77 -10.91 -11.88
N VAL A 101 -28.65 -11.43 -12.72
CA VAL A 101 -28.95 -12.86 -12.84
C VAL A 101 -28.15 -13.39 -14.01
N ASP A 102 -26.98 -13.94 -13.71
CA ASP A 102 -25.97 -14.37 -14.68
C ASP A 102 -25.83 -15.89 -14.82
N THR A 103 -26.69 -16.65 -14.13
CA THR A 103 -26.59 -18.11 -14.02
C THR A 103 -27.95 -18.76 -14.15
N HIS A 104 -28.01 -19.91 -14.83
CA HIS A 104 -29.24 -20.66 -15.00
C HIS A 104 -29.74 -21.26 -13.67
N LEU A 105 -30.98 -20.92 -13.30
CA LEU A 105 -31.65 -21.44 -12.12
C LEU A 105 -32.67 -22.51 -12.51
N HIS A 106 -32.71 -23.61 -11.75
CA HIS A 106 -33.67 -24.68 -11.99
C HIS A 106 -35.12 -24.19 -11.79
N SER A 107 -36.06 -24.73 -12.57
CA SER A 107 -37.46 -24.28 -12.58
C SER A 107 -38.14 -24.37 -11.21
N GLN A 108 -37.82 -25.39 -10.40
CA GLN A 108 -38.35 -25.53 -9.04
C GLN A 108 -37.89 -24.39 -8.12
N LEU A 109 -36.62 -23.97 -8.20
CA LEU A 109 -36.10 -22.83 -7.44
C LEU A 109 -36.76 -21.53 -7.89
N LEU A 110 -36.94 -21.33 -9.19
CA LEU A 110 -37.66 -20.18 -9.75
C LEU A 110 -39.11 -20.13 -9.25
N SER A 111 -39.84 -21.26 -9.31
CA SER A 111 -41.22 -21.33 -8.79
C SER A 111 -41.30 -21.08 -7.28
N GLN A 112 -40.29 -21.48 -6.51
CA GLN A 112 -40.23 -21.17 -5.08
C GLN A 112 -39.96 -19.69 -4.83
N ILE A 113 -39.01 -19.07 -5.54
CA ILE A 113 -38.76 -17.63 -5.47
C ILE A 113 -40.01 -16.83 -5.89
N GLU A 114 -40.71 -17.27 -6.95
CA GLU A 114 -41.97 -16.69 -7.42
C GLU A 114 -43.08 -16.80 -6.37
N ARG A 115 -43.22 -17.97 -5.72
CA ARG A 115 -44.19 -18.19 -4.63
C ARG A 115 -43.89 -17.33 -3.40
N GLU A 116 -42.64 -17.25 -2.98
CA GLU A 116 -42.17 -16.36 -1.89
C GLU A 116 -42.28 -14.87 -2.27
N SER A 117 -42.45 -14.58 -3.56
CA SER A 117 -42.63 -13.22 -4.09
C SER A 117 -44.07 -12.89 -4.45
N SER A 118 -45.01 -13.79 -4.21
CA SER A 118 -46.42 -13.63 -4.59
C SER A 118 -47.13 -12.58 -3.73
N PRO A 119 -48.24 -11.98 -4.21
CA PRO A 119 -49.01 -10.99 -3.45
C PRO A 119 -49.54 -11.61 -2.14
N GLY A 120 -49.03 -11.15 -1.00
CA GLY A 120 -49.38 -11.65 0.33
C GLY A 120 -48.24 -12.38 1.08
N ALA A 121 -47.15 -12.73 0.40
CA ALA A 121 -45.92 -13.22 1.04
C ALA A 121 -45.07 -12.04 1.58
N SER A 122 -44.19 -12.31 2.57
CA SER A 122 -43.18 -11.33 3.03
C SER A 122 -42.17 -11.11 1.91
N PHE A 123 -42.46 -10.11 1.08
CA PHE A 123 -41.85 -9.87 -0.22
C PHE A 123 -40.31 -9.94 -0.25
N ALA A 124 -39.75 -10.71 -1.18
CA ALA A 124 -38.31 -10.97 -1.25
C ALA A 124 -37.45 -9.81 -1.80
N PHE A 125 -37.97 -8.91 -2.66
CA PHE A 125 -37.13 -7.86 -3.28
C PHE A 125 -37.78 -6.45 -3.30
N PRO A 126 -38.21 -5.89 -2.14
CA PRO A 126 -38.97 -4.62 -2.00
C PRO A 126 -38.33 -3.38 -2.62
N ARG A 127 -37.00 -3.36 -2.79
CA ARG A 127 -36.25 -2.17 -3.22
C ARG A 127 -35.58 -2.33 -4.58
N LEU A 128 -35.86 -3.42 -5.31
CA LEU A 128 -35.20 -3.73 -6.58
C LEU A 128 -35.62 -2.73 -7.66
N SER A 129 -34.67 -1.90 -8.10
CA SER A 129 -34.86 -0.88 -9.13
C SER A 129 -34.14 -1.23 -10.44
N THR A 130 -33.07 -2.02 -10.38
CA THR A 130 -32.25 -2.40 -11.53
C THR A 130 -32.14 -3.91 -11.63
N LEU A 131 -32.63 -4.47 -12.73
CA LEU A 131 -32.54 -5.90 -13.02
C LEU A 131 -31.70 -6.11 -14.29
N SER A 132 -30.64 -6.89 -14.18
CA SER A 132 -29.83 -7.36 -15.30
C SER A 132 -29.99 -8.86 -15.44
N LEU A 133 -30.29 -9.33 -16.65
CA LEU A 133 -30.47 -10.74 -16.98
C LEU A 133 -29.48 -11.13 -18.07
N SER A 134 -28.65 -12.13 -17.80
CA SER A 134 -27.77 -12.73 -18.80
C SER A 134 -28.34 -14.07 -19.25
N LEU A 135 -28.68 -14.17 -20.52
CA LEU A 135 -29.33 -15.30 -21.15
C LEU A 135 -28.29 -16.24 -21.76
N ASP A 136 -28.27 -17.49 -21.30
CA ASP A 136 -27.41 -18.56 -21.82
C ASP A 136 -28.16 -19.43 -22.85
N PRO A 137 -27.56 -19.82 -24.00
CA PRO A 137 -28.12 -20.82 -24.93
C PRO A 137 -28.64 -22.11 -24.28
N LEU A 138 -27.99 -22.60 -23.21
CA LEU A 138 -28.41 -23.84 -22.53
C LEU A 138 -29.67 -23.62 -21.65
N ALA A 139 -30.00 -22.36 -21.33
CA ALA A 139 -31.12 -21.93 -20.50
C ALA A 139 -32.40 -21.59 -21.30
N THR A 140 -32.43 -21.93 -22.59
CA THR A 140 -33.35 -21.41 -23.61
C THR A 140 -34.85 -21.56 -23.30
N ALA A 141 -35.25 -22.52 -22.47
CA ALA A 141 -36.67 -22.75 -22.16
C ALA A 141 -37.27 -21.80 -21.10
N ASN A 142 -36.46 -21.08 -20.30
CA ASN A 142 -36.91 -20.51 -19.03
C ASN A 142 -36.65 -19.01 -18.83
N ALA A 143 -36.30 -18.23 -19.85
CA ALA A 143 -36.04 -16.79 -19.68
C ALA A 143 -37.26 -16.03 -19.15
N VAL A 144 -38.47 -16.37 -19.63
CA VAL A 144 -39.73 -15.83 -19.09
C VAL A 144 -39.96 -16.26 -17.64
N LEU A 145 -39.53 -17.46 -17.23
CA LEU A 145 -39.61 -17.89 -15.82
C LEU A 145 -38.63 -17.13 -14.92
N HIS A 146 -37.42 -16.85 -15.41
CA HIS A 146 -36.47 -15.99 -14.71
C HIS A 146 -37.06 -14.58 -14.56
N LEU A 147 -37.60 -14.01 -15.64
CA LEU A 147 -38.27 -12.71 -15.61
C LEU A 147 -39.45 -12.71 -14.64
N ARG A 148 -40.34 -13.71 -14.68
CA ARG A 148 -41.46 -13.86 -13.73
C ARG A 148 -41.00 -13.83 -12.27
N SER A 149 -39.89 -14.50 -11.98
CA SER A 149 -39.37 -14.61 -10.62
C SER A 149 -38.85 -13.28 -10.08
N PHE A 150 -38.30 -12.39 -10.92
CA PHE A 150 -37.61 -11.15 -10.49
C PHE A 150 -38.24 -9.83 -10.96
N ILE A 151 -39.11 -9.82 -11.98
CA ILE A 151 -39.78 -8.60 -12.48
C ILE A 151 -40.68 -8.01 -11.40
N ARG A 152 -40.56 -6.70 -11.17
CA ARG A 152 -41.45 -5.94 -10.29
C ARG A 152 -41.83 -4.59 -10.94
N PRO A 153 -43.03 -4.05 -10.68
CA PRO A 153 -43.48 -2.78 -11.27
C PRO A 153 -42.60 -1.56 -10.95
N ASP A 154 -41.80 -1.64 -9.88
CA ASP A 154 -40.90 -0.58 -9.41
C ASP A 154 -39.54 -0.55 -10.11
N ILE A 155 -39.24 -1.53 -10.98
CA ILE A 155 -37.99 -1.55 -11.74
C ILE A 155 -37.94 -0.35 -12.67
N THR A 156 -36.86 0.45 -12.53
CA THR A 156 -36.58 1.62 -13.35
C THR A 156 -35.53 1.33 -14.42
N THR A 157 -34.70 0.31 -14.23
CA THR A 157 -33.67 -0.09 -15.20
C THR A 157 -33.75 -1.58 -15.49
N LEU A 158 -33.95 -1.93 -16.75
CA LEU A 158 -33.93 -3.32 -17.23
C LEU A 158 -32.77 -3.49 -18.21
N ALA A 159 -31.88 -4.44 -17.92
CA ALA A 159 -30.82 -4.86 -18.82
C ALA A 159 -31.01 -6.34 -19.22
N ILE A 160 -31.02 -6.62 -20.52
CA ILE A 160 -31.12 -7.98 -21.06
C ILE A 160 -29.88 -8.23 -21.92
N ARG A 161 -29.13 -9.28 -21.61
CA ARG A 161 -27.88 -9.67 -22.27
C ARG A 161 -28.02 -11.06 -22.86
N GLY A 162 -27.53 -11.29 -24.06
CA GLY A 162 -27.50 -12.62 -24.66
C GLY A 162 -26.55 -12.74 -25.87
N ARG A 163 -26.29 -13.97 -26.31
CA ARG A 163 -25.57 -14.30 -27.56
C ARG A 163 -26.56 -14.54 -28.71
N LYS A 164 -26.10 -14.85 -29.94
CA LYS A 164 -26.98 -15.09 -31.10
C LYS A 164 -28.10 -16.09 -30.86
N SER A 165 -27.78 -17.21 -30.21
CA SER A 165 -28.74 -18.27 -29.87
C SER A 165 -29.91 -17.77 -29.02
N CYS A 166 -29.77 -16.62 -28.36
CA CYS A 166 -30.77 -16.03 -27.46
C CYS A 166 -31.55 -14.86 -28.08
N ILE A 167 -31.34 -14.51 -29.36
CA ILE A 167 -31.98 -13.32 -29.98
C ILE A 167 -33.50 -13.39 -29.91
N GLN A 168 -34.10 -14.54 -30.24
CA GLN A 168 -35.54 -14.72 -30.13
C GLN A 168 -36.01 -14.58 -28.67
N ILE A 169 -35.22 -15.11 -27.73
CA ILE A 169 -35.52 -15.07 -26.30
C ILE A 169 -35.46 -13.64 -25.77
N ILE A 170 -34.54 -12.81 -26.27
CA ILE A 170 -34.49 -11.38 -25.95
C ILE A 170 -35.78 -10.69 -26.42
N ALA A 171 -36.28 -11.01 -27.61
CA ALA A 171 -37.54 -10.46 -28.09
C ALA A 171 -38.72 -10.87 -27.20
N ASP A 172 -38.84 -12.16 -26.87
CA ASP A 172 -39.90 -12.69 -26.02
C ASP A 172 -39.83 -12.10 -24.59
N ALA A 173 -38.61 -11.92 -24.08
CA ALA A 173 -38.33 -11.27 -22.81
C ALA A 173 -38.80 -9.82 -22.79
N LEU A 174 -38.53 -9.04 -23.85
CA LEU A 174 -38.98 -7.66 -23.99
C LEU A 174 -40.50 -7.58 -24.07
N GLN A 175 -41.12 -8.43 -24.90
CA GLN A 175 -42.57 -8.50 -25.05
C GLN A 175 -43.26 -8.77 -23.72
N TYR A 176 -42.71 -9.67 -22.92
CA TYR A 176 -43.25 -10.01 -21.61
C TYR A 176 -42.99 -8.92 -20.55
N ALA A 177 -41.77 -8.38 -20.51
CA ALA A 177 -41.32 -7.53 -19.42
C ALA A 177 -41.85 -6.11 -19.49
N VAL A 178 -41.77 -5.46 -20.65
CA VAL A 178 -42.01 -4.02 -20.79
C VAL A 178 -43.43 -3.61 -20.33
N PRO A 179 -44.51 -4.33 -20.67
CA PRO A 179 -45.86 -4.00 -20.19
C PRO A 179 -46.01 -4.05 -18.66
N LEU A 180 -45.15 -4.81 -17.98
CA LEU A 180 -45.18 -4.99 -16.52
C LEU A 180 -44.35 -3.94 -15.77
N LEU A 181 -43.66 -3.04 -16.48
CA LEU A 181 -42.71 -2.07 -15.93
C LEU A 181 -43.15 -0.62 -16.21
N PRO A 182 -44.22 -0.13 -15.56
CA PRO A 182 -44.76 1.21 -15.81
C PRO A 182 -43.82 2.36 -15.40
N ARG A 183 -42.76 2.08 -14.63
CA ARG A 183 -41.76 3.05 -14.13
C ARG A 183 -40.41 2.95 -14.84
N LEU A 184 -40.34 2.21 -15.95
CA LEU A 184 -39.10 1.99 -16.69
C LEU A 184 -38.53 3.31 -17.24
N ARG A 185 -37.29 3.63 -16.86
CA ARG A 185 -36.53 4.82 -17.31
C ARG A 185 -35.33 4.46 -18.17
N SER A 186 -34.66 3.34 -17.87
CA SER A 186 -33.51 2.85 -18.62
C SER A 186 -33.76 1.45 -19.16
N LEU A 187 -33.64 1.27 -20.47
CA LEU A 187 -33.69 -0.03 -21.12
C LEU A 187 -32.36 -0.31 -21.82
N GLN A 188 -31.73 -1.44 -21.51
CA GLN A 188 -30.43 -1.81 -22.05
C GLN A 188 -30.49 -3.20 -22.68
N ILE A 189 -30.17 -3.29 -23.95
CA ILE A 189 -30.11 -4.55 -24.69
C ILE A 189 -28.65 -4.79 -25.08
N PHE A 190 -28.16 -5.98 -24.81
CA PHE A 190 -26.83 -6.43 -25.22
C PHE A 190 -26.98 -7.73 -26.01
N ALA A 191 -26.53 -7.74 -27.27
CA ALA A 191 -26.64 -8.87 -28.17
C ALA A 191 -25.38 -8.93 -29.06
N ASP A 192 -24.30 -9.46 -28.50
CA ASP A 192 -22.97 -9.45 -29.12
C ASP A 192 -22.74 -10.75 -29.90
N ASP A 193 -23.21 -10.79 -31.16
CA ASP A 193 -22.85 -11.88 -32.07
C ASP A 193 -22.75 -11.40 -33.53
N LEU A 194 -21.55 -11.55 -34.09
CA LEU A 194 -21.23 -11.12 -35.44
C LEU A 194 -21.88 -11.99 -36.53
N SER A 195 -22.33 -13.20 -36.18
CA SER A 195 -22.90 -14.16 -37.13
C SER A 195 -24.42 -14.04 -37.29
N ALA A 196 -25.07 -13.16 -36.52
CA ALA A 196 -26.52 -13.01 -36.54
C ALA A 196 -27.01 -12.18 -37.74
N THR A 197 -28.06 -12.66 -38.43
CA THR A 197 -28.62 -12.04 -39.63
C THR A 197 -29.57 -10.89 -39.28
N PRO A 198 -29.74 -9.87 -40.15
CA PRO A 198 -30.73 -8.80 -39.94
C PRO A 198 -32.17 -9.31 -39.71
N LEU A 199 -32.54 -10.44 -40.34
CA LEU A 199 -33.83 -11.09 -40.16
C LEU A 199 -34.03 -11.60 -38.72
N GLU A 200 -32.99 -12.10 -38.06
CA GLU A 200 -33.06 -12.57 -36.67
C GLU A 200 -33.34 -11.41 -35.70
N PHE A 201 -32.85 -10.20 -35.99
CA PHE A 201 -33.10 -9.00 -35.18
C PHE A 201 -34.47 -8.34 -35.42
N SER A 202 -35.18 -8.71 -36.49
CA SER A 202 -36.46 -8.10 -36.86
C SER A 202 -37.53 -8.21 -35.77
N ASN A 203 -37.51 -9.30 -34.99
CA ASN A 203 -38.45 -9.49 -33.88
C ASN A 203 -38.16 -8.54 -32.71
N ILE A 204 -36.89 -8.31 -32.38
CA ILE A 204 -36.50 -7.33 -31.37
C ILE A 204 -36.84 -5.90 -31.84
N GLN A 205 -36.60 -5.58 -33.11
CA GLN A 205 -36.97 -4.28 -33.70
C GLN A 205 -38.48 -4.02 -33.58
N ARG A 206 -39.31 -5.03 -33.87
CA ARG A 206 -40.77 -4.93 -33.69
C ARG A 206 -41.14 -4.64 -32.23
N GLN A 207 -40.55 -5.38 -31.28
CA GLN A 207 -40.80 -5.15 -29.86
C GLN A 207 -40.35 -3.76 -29.40
N LEU A 208 -39.25 -3.22 -29.95
CA LEU A 208 -38.81 -1.85 -29.67
C LEU A 208 -39.79 -0.79 -30.16
N SER A 209 -40.50 -1.03 -31.26
CA SER A 209 -41.61 -0.17 -31.67
C SER A 209 -42.74 -0.20 -30.65
N ASP A 210 -43.11 -1.37 -30.14
CA ASP A 210 -44.13 -1.50 -29.09
C ASP A 210 -43.69 -0.81 -27.77
N VAL A 211 -42.39 -0.87 -27.43
CA VAL A 211 -41.81 -0.15 -26.28
C VAL A 211 -42.06 1.36 -26.38
N SER A 212 -41.98 1.94 -27.57
CA SER A 212 -42.21 3.38 -27.76
C SER A 212 -43.63 3.83 -27.44
N GLU A 213 -44.61 2.92 -27.53
CA GLU A 213 -46.00 3.19 -27.17
C GLU A 213 -46.28 2.98 -25.67
N ILE A 214 -45.57 2.02 -25.05
CA ILE A 214 -45.84 1.57 -23.68
C ILE A 214 -45.00 2.32 -22.64
N ALA A 215 -43.71 2.56 -22.93
CA ALA A 215 -42.73 3.03 -21.96
C ALA A 215 -42.35 4.51 -22.18
N LEU A 216 -43.36 5.39 -22.19
CA LEU A 216 -43.21 6.83 -22.44
C LEU A 216 -42.30 7.59 -21.44
N GLN A 217 -41.94 6.96 -20.31
CA GLN A 217 -41.06 7.50 -19.28
C GLN A 217 -39.57 7.20 -19.52
N LEU A 218 -39.23 6.43 -20.56
CA LEU A 218 -37.84 6.10 -20.90
C LEU A 218 -37.02 7.38 -21.13
N ASP A 219 -35.94 7.54 -20.36
CA ASP A 219 -34.98 8.63 -20.47
C ASP A 219 -33.61 8.15 -20.99
N HIS A 220 -33.33 6.85 -20.90
CA HIS A 220 -32.11 6.23 -21.41
C HIS A 220 -32.42 4.93 -22.14
N ILE A 221 -31.89 4.79 -23.35
CA ILE A 221 -31.88 3.50 -24.04
C ILE A 221 -30.46 3.13 -24.47
N ARG A 222 -30.09 1.86 -24.33
CA ARG A 222 -28.85 1.28 -24.83
C ARG A 222 -29.16 0.13 -25.77
N LEU A 223 -28.63 0.21 -26.99
CA LEU A 223 -28.88 -0.76 -28.05
C LEU A 223 -27.58 -1.25 -28.69
N PRO A 224 -27.50 -2.53 -29.10
CA PRO A 224 -26.50 -2.94 -30.06
C PRO A 224 -26.73 -2.19 -31.38
N MET A 225 -25.65 -1.83 -32.07
CA MET A 225 -25.69 -1.10 -33.34
C MET A 225 -26.54 -1.82 -34.39
N ARG A 226 -26.59 -3.15 -34.39
CA ARG A 226 -27.41 -3.95 -35.32
C ARG A 226 -28.92 -3.66 -35.20
N LEU A 227 -29.38 -3.14 -34.06
CA LEU A 227 -30.78 -2.73 -33.87
C LEU A 227 -31.05 -1.28 -34.32
N VAL A 228 -30.02 -0.52 -34.67
CA VAL A 228 -30.17 0.86 -35.13
C VAL A 228 -30.64 0.83 -36.59
N SER A 229 -31.94 0.99 -36.80
CA SER A 229 -32.58 1.08 -38.12
C SER A 229 -33.44 2.34 -38.21
N GLU A 230 -33.86 2.75 -39.41
CA GLU A 230 -34.76 3.91 -39.60
C GLU A 230 -36.05 3.75 -38.80
N GLN A 231 -36.64 2.55 -38.82
CA GLN A 231 -37.86 2.25 -38.07
C GLN A 231 -37.63 2.35 -36.55
N THR A 232 -36.52 1.79 -36.06
CA THR A 232 -36.18 1.85 -34.64
C THR A 232 -35.92 3.28 -34.20
N ILE A 233 -35.15 4.07 -34.97
CA ILE A 233 -34.83 5.46 -34.64
C ILE A 233 -36.09 6.32 -34.66
N SER A 234 -36.99 6.12 -35.63
CA SER A 234 -38.30 6.79 -35.67
C SER A 234 -39.14 6.46 -34.43
N SER A 235 -39.18 5.19 -34.01
CA SER A 235 -39.84 4.79 -32.76
C SER A 235 -39.17 5.39 -31.51
N LEU A 236 -37.86 5.56 -31.48
CA LEU A 236 -37.19 6.18 -30.33
C LEU A 236 -37.35 7.71 -30.31
N ALA A 237 -37.46 8.34 -31.47
CA ALA A 237 -37.69 9.78 -31.58
C ALA A 237 -39.06 10.18 -31.05
N SER A 238 -40.05 9.28 -31.08
CA SER A 238 -41.39 9.53 -30.51
C SER A 238 -41.40 9.55 -28.97
N LEU A 239 -40.34 9.08 -28.31
CA LEU A 239 -40.24 9.06 -26.85
C LEU A 239 -39.99 10.49 -26.31
N PRO A 240 -40.94 11.08 -25.56
CA PRO A 240 -40.86 12.49 -25.17
C PRO A 240 -39.78 12.77 -24.12
N ASN A 241 -39.38 11.77 -23.34
CA ASN A 241 -38.45 11.90 -22.21
C ASN A 241 -37.03 11.40 -22.50
N LEU A 242 -36.77 10.90 -23.70
CA LEU A 242 -35.49 10.26 -24.04
C LEU A 242 -34.36 11.29 -24.06
N LYS A 243 -33.48 11.24 -23.06
CA LYS A 243 -32.34 12.16 -22.86
C LYS A 243 -31.02 11.57 -23.33
N LYS A 244 -30.87 10.25 -23.24
CA LYS A 244 -29.63 9.54 -23.50
C LYS A 244 -29.84 8.35 -24.43
N LEU A 245 -29.04 8.28 -25.48
CA LEU A 245 -28.97 7.14 -26.39
C LEU A 245 -27.56 6.54 -26.33
N SER A 246 -27.45 5.26 -25.98
CA SER A 246 -26.20 4.51 -25.99
C SER A 246 -26.22 3.46 -27.10
N ILE A 247 -25.14 3.34 -27.87
CA ILE A 247 -25.02 2.40 -28.98
C ILE A 247 -23.73 1.61 -28.81
N GLU A 248 -23.79 0.28 -28.90
CA GLU A 248 -22.64 -0.62 -28.73
C GLU A 248 -22.44 -1.51 -29.98
N HIS A 249 -21.20 -1.69 -30.45
CA HIS A 249 -20.87 -2.60 -31.55
C HIS A 249 -19.58 -3.40 -31.24
N PRO A 250 -19.62 -4.73 -31.15
CA PRO A 250 -18.41 -5.55 -31.04
C PRO A 250 -17.62 -5.52 -32.35
N VAL A 251 -16.30 -5.33 -32.26
CA VAL A 251 -15.39 -4.93 -33.35
C VAL A 251 -15.41 -5.91 -34.54
N HIS A 252 -15.38 -5.33 -35.75
CA HIS A 252 -15.23 -5.89 -37.11
C HIS A 252 -16.49 -6.06 -37.98
N ASP A 253 -16.42 -5.31 -39.09
CA ASP A 253 -17.20 -5.31 -40.34
C ASP A 253 -18.72 -5.12 -40.34
N GLY A 254 -19.11 -3.97 -40.90
CA GLY A 254 -20.44 -3.70 -41.43
C GLY A 254 -20.57 -2.24 -41.88
N THR A 255 -20.61 -2.01 -43.20
CA THR A 255 -21.11 -0.75 -43.76
C THR A 255 -22.63 -0.70 -43.63
N PHE A 256 -23.17 0.34 -43.00
CA PHE A 256 -24.60 0.61 -43.06
C PHE A 256 -25.02 1.17 -44.42
N GLY A 257 -26.24 0.82 -44.82
CA GLY A 257 -26.94 1.52 -45.89
C GLY A 257 -27.30 2.94 -45.44
N VAL A 258 -27.18 3.89 -46.36
CA VAL A 258 -27.63 5.28 -46.17
C VAL A 258 -29.13 5.26 -45.89
N LEU A 259 -29.53 5.68 -44.70
CA LEU A 259 -30.93 5.84 -44.32
C LEU A 259 -31.20 7.34 -44.15
N GLU A 260 -31.91 7.92 -45.11
CA GLU A 260 -32.51 9.25 -44.95
C GLU A 260 -33.85 9.09 -44.22
N ALA A 261 -33.86 9.24 -42.90
CA ALA A 261 -35.11 9.23 -42.14
C ALA A 261 -35.76 10.63 -42.17
N GLN A 262 -37.00 10.71 -42.68
CA GLN A 262 -37.89 11.84 -42.42
C GLN A 262 -38.82 11.53 -41.24
N THR A 263 -39.13 12.57 -40.45
CA THR A 263 -40.44 12.92 -39.84
C THR A 263 -40.57 13.07 -38.31
N SER A 264 -39.65 12.61 -37.46
CA SER A 264 -39.84 12.72 -35.99
C SER A 264 -38.64 13.35 -35.27
N ASP A 265 -38.83 14.51 -34.63
CA ASP A 265 -37.77 15.20 -33.90
C ASP A 265 -37.57 14.66 -32.48
N PHE A 266 -36.32 14.35 -32.11
CA PHE A 266 -35.95 14.09 -30.72
C PHE A 266 -36.08 15.39 -29.90
N SER A 267 -37.13 15.49 -29.10
CA SER A 267 -37.45 16.70 -28.32
C SER A 267 -36.55 16.91 -27.08
N SER A 268 -36.04 15.82 -26.49
CA SER A 268 -35.33 15.84 -25.19
C SER A 268 -33.91 15.29 -25.21
N LEU A 269 -33.41 14.84 -26.37
CA LEU A 269 -32.15 14.11 -26.46
C LEU A 269 -30.95 15.05 -26.24
N GLN A 270 -30.11 14.73 -25.26
CA GLN A 270 -28.98 15.57 -24.83
C GLN A 270 -27.62 14.87 -24.94
N LYS A 271 -27.59 13.54 -24.84
CA LYS A 271 -26.36 12.74 -24.83
C LYS A 271 -26.41 11.54 -25.77
N ILE A 272 -25.36 11.37 -26.57
CA ILE A 272 -25.08 10.13 -27.30
C ILE A 272 -23.78 9.52 -26.76
N GLU A 273 -23.84 8.23 -26.41
CA GLU A 273 -22.67 7.40 -26.10
C GLU A 273 -22.55 6.32 -27.17
N ALA A 274 -21.47 6.32 -27.94
CA ALA A 274 -21.28 5.37 -29.04
C ALA A 274 -20.00 4.58 -28.83
N ASN A 275 -20.12 3.29 -28.49
CA ASN A 275 -19.01 2.35 -28.45
C ASN A 275 -18.94 1.58 -29.78
N ILE A 276 -18.41 2.23 -30.82
CA ILE A 276 -18.53 1.81 -32.23
C ILE A 276 -17.26 2.16 -33.01
N PRO A 277 -16.93 1.47 -34.12
CA PRO A 277 -15.82 1.88 -34.98
C PRO A 277 -15.98 3.32 -35.49
N LEU A 278 -14.86 4.06 -35.61
CA LEU A 278 -14.89 5.47 -35.99
C LEU A 278 -15.49 5.71 -37.39
N ALA A 279 -15.30 4.77 -38.32
CA ALA A 279 -15.93 4.80 -39.64
C ALA A 279 -17.47 4.76 -39.57
N SER A 280 -18.04 4.11 -38.54
CA SER A 280 -19.48 3.97 -38.33
C SER A 280 -20.10 5.15 -37.58
N LEU A 281 -19.29 5.92 -36.84
CA LEU A 281 -19.76 7.14 -36.16
C LEU A 281 -20.36 8.12 -37.15
N GLY A 282 -19.79 8.17 -38.34
CA GLY A 282 -20.27 9.10 -39.33
C GLY A 282 -21.64 8.77 -39.89
N GLN A 283 -21.82 7.49 -40.20
CA GLN A 283 -23.13 6.94 -40.57
C GLN A 283 -24.14 7.23 -39.46
N LEU A 284 -23.77 6.98 -38.19
CA LEU A 284 -24.63 7.28 -37.04
C LEU A 284 -25.07 8.75 -36.99
N LEU A 285 -24.15 9.71 -37.10
CA LEU A 285 -24.50 11.14 -37.06
C LEU A 285 -25.38 11.60 -38.23
N GLN A 286 -25.33 10.89 -39.36
CA GLN A 286 -26.17 11.16 -40.54
C GLN A 286 -27.56 10.52 -40.45
N LEU A 287 -27.75 9.50 -39.59
CA LEU A 287 -29.06 8.82 -39.45
C LEU A 287 -30.17 9.76 -39.00
N HIS A 288 -29.85 10.81 -38.24
CA HIS A 288 -30.87 11.75 -37.77
C HIS A 288 -30.29 13.17 -37.52
N PRO A 289 -30.95 14.25 -37.98
CA PRO A 289 -30.48 15.62 -37.76
C PRO A 289 -30.22 15.98 -36.30
N ALA A 290 -31.02 15.45 -35.37
CA ALA A 290 -30.88 15.70 -33.93
C ALA A 290 -29.55 15.17 -33.34
N PHE A 291 -28.95 14.13 -33.93
CA PHE A 291 -27.69 13.58 -33.45
C PHE A 291 -26.52 14.54 -33.68
N GLY A 292 -26.58 15.32 -34.77
CA GLY A 292 -25.65 16.42 -35.02
C GLY A 292 -25.82 17.61 -34.07
N GLY A 293 -27.01 17.82 -33.50
CA GLY A 293 -27.30 18.93 -32.58
C GLY A 293 -27.01 18.63 -31.10
N ILE A 294 -26.39 17.50 -30.79
CA ILE A 294 -26.33 17.00 -29.41
C ILE A 294 -25.36 17.79 -28.54
N SER A 295 -25.77 18.04 -27.28
CA SER A 295 -24.94 18.80 -26.33
C SER A 295 -23.73 18.01 -25.80
N LYS A 296 -23.85 16.67 -25.71
CA LYS A 296 -22.83 15.78 -25.16
C LYS A 296 -22.63 14.58 -26.07
N LEU A 297 -21.43 14.44 -26.62
CA LEU A 297 -21.05 13.32 -27.45
C LEU A 297 -19.87 12.58 -26.80
N SER A 298 -20.06 11.29 -26.53
CA SER A 298 -19.01 10.40 -26.05
C SER A 298 -18.87 9.25 -27.03
N VAL A 299 -17.66 9.09 -27.57
CA VAL A 299 -17.33 8.01 -28.50
C VAL A 299 -16.26 7.15 -27.86
N SER A 300 -16.42 5.85 -27.95
CA SER A 300 -15.42 4.87 -27.55
C SER A 300 -15.20 3.90 -28.69
N CYS A 301 -13.94 3.62 -29.02
CA CYS A 301 -13.63 2.66 -30.06
C CYS A 301 -12.25 2.04 -29.88
N PHE A 302 -12.01 0.97 -30.62
CA PHE A 302 -10.70 0.34 -30.69
C PHE A 302 -9.68 1.28 -31.32
N LEU A 303 -8.47 1.33 -30.78
CA LEU A 303 -7.43 2.33 -31.02
C LEU A 303 -7.05 2.48 -32.53
N PRO A 304 -7.57 3.51 -33.25
CA PRO A 304 -7.16 3.80 -34.62
C PRO A 304 -5.93 4.74 -34.62
N GLY A 305 -5.06 4.65 -35.62
CA GLY A 305 -3.94 5.58 -35.77
C GLY A 305 -4.42 7.06 -35.88
N PRO A 306 -3.66 8.05 -35.36
CA PRO A 306 -4.05 9.47 -35.38
C PRO A 306 -4.43 10.05 -36.75
N VAL A 307 -3.81 9.56 -37.83
CA VAL A 307 -4.16 9.95 -39.21
C VAL A 307 -5.54 9.42 -39.58
N VAL A 308 -5.83 8.15 -39.27
CA VAL A 308 -7.13 7.54 -39.51
C VAL A 308 -8.21 8.27 -38.71
N ILE A 309 -7.89 8.68 -37.47
CA ILE A 309 -8.80 9.51 -36.67
C ILE A 309 -9.04 10.84 -37.34
N ARG A 310 -7.98 11.62 -37.62
CA ARG A 310 -8.08 12.93 -38.29
C ARG A 310 -8.87 12.83 -39.58
N ASP A 311 -8.57 11.84 -40.41
CA ASP A 311 -9.21 11.65 -41.70
C ASP A 311 -10.66 11.21 -41.51
N ALA A 312 -11.00 10.37 -40.53
CA ALA A 312 -12.40 10.07 -40.24
C ALA A 312 -13.17 11.28 -39.66
N LEU A 313 -12.50 12.12 -38.86
CA LEU A 313 -13.03 13.40 -38.40
C LEU A 313 -13.22 14.39 -39.56
N ALA A 314 -12.36 14.33 -40.59
CA ALA A 314 -12.38 15.25 -41.74
C ALA A 314 -13.25 14.78 -42.92
N ALA A 315 -13.30 13.47 -43.20
CA ALA A 315 -13.69 12.93 -44.50
C ALA A 315 -15.19 12.63 -44.66
N SER A 316 -16.00 12.51 -43.60
CA SER A 316 -17.38 12.04 -43.83
C SER A 316 -18.51 12.59 -42.96
N SER A 317 -18.38 12.92 -41.66
CA SER A 317 -19.62 13.13 -40.87
C SER A 317 -19.58 13.98 -39.60
N PHE A 318 -18.41 14.40 -39.12
CA PHE A 318 -18.33 15.46 -38.09
C PHE A 318 -18.83 16.85 -38.52
N PRO A 319 -18.93 17.23 -39.81
CA PRO A 319 -19.49 18.54 -40.19
C PRO A 319 -20.91 18.79 -39.68
N HIS A 320 -21.67 17.74 -39.39
CA HIS A 320 -23.02 17.82 -38.85
C HIS A 320 -23.07 18.05 -37.33
N LEU A 321 -21.96 17.85 -36.60
CA LEU A 321 -21.89 18.11 -35.17
C LEU A 321 -21.82 19.62 -34.91
N ARG A 322 -22.90 20.19 -34.38
CA ARG A 322 -23.04 21.62 -34.10
C ARG A 322 -22.69 21.89 -32.64
N SER A 323 -21.51 22.48 -32.42
CA SER A 323 -21.06 23.08 -31.15
C SER A 323 -21.40 22.27 -29.87
N PRO A 324 -20.81 21.09 -29.67
CA PRO A 324 -21.04 20.30 -28.46
C PRO A 324 -20.49 21.03 -27.23
N THR A 325 -21.16 20.88 -26.10
CA THR A 325 -20.64 21.35 -24.80
C THR A 325 -19.68 20.35 -24.18
N HIS A 326 -19.84 19.05 -24.47
CA HIS A 326 -18.97 17.98 -23.99
C HIS A 326 -18.60 17.07 -25.16
N LEU A 327 -17.31 16.89 -25.38
CA LEU A 327 -16.75 15.96 -26.36
C LEU A 327 -15.77 15.02 -25.68
N GLU A 328 -16.12 13.73 -25.65
CA GLU A 328 -15.27 12.67 -25.10
C GLU A 328 -14.95 11.66 -26.21
N LEU A 329 -13.67 11.50 -26.54
CA LEU A 329 -13.16 10.51 -27.48
C LEU A 329 -12.22 9.58 -26.72
N ASN A 330 -12.65 8.35 -26.49
CA ASN A 330 -11.91 7.39 -25.70
C ASN A 330 -11.48 6.19 -26.55
N PHE A 331 -10.18 5.97 -26.67
CA PHE A 331 -9.61 4.91 -27.49
C PHE A 331 -8.91 3.89 -26.59
N PHE A 332 -9.34 2.62 -26.62
CA PHE A 332 -8.87 1.58 -25.69
C PHE A 332 -8.38 0.30 -26.42
N ASP A 333 -7.41 -0.38 -25.81
CA ASP A 333 -7.03 -1.81 -25.99
C ASP A 333 -6.18 -2.26 -27.23
N VAL A 334 -5.59 -3.47 -27.10
CA VAL A 334 -4.37 -4.03 -27.73
C VAL A 334 -4.44 -4.39 -29.23
N ALA A 335 -4.36 -3.41 -30.13
CA ALA A 335 -3.59 -3.64 -31.36
C ALA A 335 -2.35 -2.77 -31.30
N GLU A 336 -1.22 -3.33 -31.70
CA GLU A 336 -0.02 -2.54 -31.98
C GLU A 336 -0.42 -1.34 -32.83
N LEU A 337 -0.28 -0.13 -32.30
CA LEU A 337 -0.24 1.07 -33.14
C LEU A 337 0.72 0.74 -34.28
N ASN A 338 0.35 1.05 -35.53
CA ASN A 338 1.25 0.75 -36.63
C ASN A 338 2.56 1.50 -36.33
N ARG A 339 3.71 0.86 -36.57
CA ARG A 339 5.04 1.45 -36.28
C ARG A 339 5.31 2.77 -37.02
N TRP A 340 4.40 3.20 -37.89
CA TRP A 340 4.43 4.40 -38.72
C TRP A 340 3.33 5.41 -38.36
N ASP A 341 2.49 5.13 -37.36
CA ASP A 341 1.44 6.05 -36.94
C ASP A 341 2.08 7.29 -36.28
N PRO A 342 1.77 8.52 -36.76
CA PRO A 342 2.37 9.73 -36.21
C PRO A 342 1.72 10.12 -34.87
N ALA A 343 2.39 10.99 -34.12
CA ALA A 343 1.85 11.61 -32.92
C ALA A 343 0.61 12.50 -33.21
N LEU A 344 -0.11 12.87 -32.15
CA LEU A 344 -1.24 13.81 -32.22
C LEU A 344 -0.71 15.24 -32.44
N GLY A 345 -0.46 15.60 -33.70
CA GLY A 345 0.02 16.94 -34.08
C GLY A 345 -1.09 18.00 -34.21
N PRO A 346 -0.75 19.27 -34.53
CA PRO A 346 -1.72 20.38 -34.56
C PRO A 346 -2.85 20.16 -35.58
N ASN A 347 -2.54 19.54 -36.71
CA ASN A 347 -3.50 19.23 -37.77
C ASN A 347 -4.55 18.17 -37.37
N PHE A 348 -4.32 17.42 -36.29
CA PHE A 348 -5.31 16.48 -35.74
C PHE A 348 -6.59 17.21 -35.31
N PHE A 349 -6.43 18.41 -34.73
CA PHE A 349 -7.54 19.18 -34.17
C PHE A 349 -8.25 20.07 -35.20
N ALA A 350 -7.62 20.33 -36.35
CA ALA A 350 -8.15 21.22 -37.38
C ALA A 350 -9.62 20.94 -37.79
N PRO A 351 -10.09 19.67 -37.92
CA PRO A 351 -11.49 19.38 -38.22
C PRO A 351 -12.49 19.82 -37.13
N LEU A 352 -12.03 19.93 -35.88
CA LEU A 352 -12.87 20.17 -34.71
C LEU A 352 -12.82 21.61 -34.20
N GLN A 353 -11.71 22.33 -34.41
CA GLN A 353 -11.45 23.67 -33.86
C GLN A 353 -12.59 24.67 -34.10
N SER A 354 -13.13 24.74 -35.32
CA SER A 354 -14.21 25.69 -35.67
C SER A 354 -15.51 25.51 -34.86
N ARG A 355 -15.66 24.38 -34.16
CA ARG A 355 -16.87 24.00 -33.41
C ARG A 355 -16.76 24.14 -31.90
N TRP A 356 -15.61 24.55 -31.37
CA TRP A 356 -15.37 24.53 -29.92
C TRP A 356 -15.83 25.77 -29.16
N ARG A 357 -16.56 26.70 -29.80
CA ARG A 357 -17.00 27.96 -29.15
C ARG A 357 -17.81 27.74 -27.87
N ASP A 358 -18.58 26.66 -27.81
CA ASP A 358 -19.43 26.29 -26.68
C ASP A 358 -18.88 25.12 -25.86
N LEU A 359 -17.67 24.65 -26.18
CA LEU A 359 -17.08 23.48 -25.55
C LEU A 359 -16.63 23.80 -24.12
N VAL A 360 -17.12 22.99 -23.17
CA VAL A 360 -16.83 23.07 -21.74
C VAL A 360 -15.91 21.92 -21.32
N VAL A 361 -16.15 20.72 -21.85
CA VAL A 361 -15.38 19.52 -21.56
C VAL A 361 -14.77 18.95 -22.85
N LEU A 362 -13.45 18.85 -22.87
CA LEU A 362 -12.68 18.18 -23.91
C LEU A 362 -11.90 17.01 -23.31
N HIS A 363 -12.25 15.80 -23.69
CA HIS A 363 -11.53 14.60 -23.28
C HIS A 363 -11.15 13.78 -24.51
N ILE A 364 -9.85 13.65 -24.76
CA ILE A 364 -9.30 12.81 -25.82
C ILE A 364 -8.32 11.87 -25.15
N ASN A 365 -8.76 10.64 -24.89
CA ASN A 365 -7.94 9.59 -24.31
C ASN A 365 -7.42 8.68 -25.44
N HIS A 366 -6.16 8.86 -25.81
CA HIS A 366 -5.52 8.16 -26.92
C HIS A 366 -4.10 7.74 -26.51
N ALA A 367 -3.62 6.61 -27.04
CA ALA A 367 -2.32 6.05 -26.71
C ALA A 367 -1.14 6.81 -27.36
N ALA A 368 -1.30 7.32 -28.60
CA ALA A 368 -0.27 8.14 -29.24
C ALA A 368 -0.06 9.47 -28.47
N PRO A 369 1.20 9.93 -28.34
CA PRO A 369 1.56 11.13 -27.60
C PRO A 369 1.08 12.40 -28.29
N LEU A 370 0.94 13.47 -27.51
CA LEU A 370 0.66 14.82 -28.00
C LEU A 370 1.97 15.46 -28.48
N ASP A 371 2.02 15.89 -29.75
CA ASP A 371 3.19 16.56 -30.35
C ASP A 371 2.79 17.93 -30.92
N VAL A 372 2.62 18.88 -30.01
CA VAL A 372 2.37 20.30 -30.32
C VAL A 372 3.33 21.16 -29.49
N ASP A 373 3.68 22.34 -29.97
CA ASP A 373 4.34 23.37 -29.15
C ASP A 373 3.32 24.33 -28.50
N ASP A 374 3.81 25.27 -27.70
CA ASP A 374 2.97 26.22 -26.98
C ASP A 374 2.21 27.17 -27.93
N ASP A 375 2.79 27.58 -29.07
CA ASP A 375 2.16 28.47 -30.04
C ASP A 375 1.05 27.73 -30.81
N GLU A 376 1.33 26.51 -31.24
CA GLU A 376 0.36 25.59 -31.87
C GLU A 376 -0.81 25.29 -30.92
N LEU A 377 -0.52 25.05 -29.64
CA LEU A 377 -1.53 24.85 -28.60
C LEU A 377 -2.35 26.12 -28.36
N GLU A 378 -1.75 27.30 -28.42
CA GLU A 378 -2.47 28.58 -28.30
C GLU A 378 -3.53 28.73 -29.41
N VAL A 379 -3.17 28.39 -30.65
CA VAL A 379 -4.11 28.41 -31.79
C VAL A 379 -5.27 27.46 -31.55
N ILE A 380 -5.02 26.28 -30.97
CA ILE A 380 -6.03 25.28 -30.65
C ILE A 380 -7.02 25.81 -29.59
N ILE A 381 -6.52 26.35 -28.46
CA ILE A 381 -7.38 26.75 -27.32
C ILE A 381 -8.13 28.08 -27.54
N ARG A 382 -7.64 28.98 -28.40
CA ARG A 382 -8.36 30.23 -28.76
C ARG A 382 -9.75 29.99 -29.34
N HIS A 383 -9.96 28.82 -29.93
CA HIS A 383 -11.27 28.43 -30.47
C HIS A 383 -12.25 27.93 -29.41
N ALA A 384 -11.81 27.74 -28.16
CA ALA A 384 -12.55 27.09 -27.08
C ALA A 384 -12.53 27.89 -25.75
N PRO A 385 -13.05 29.13 -25.72
CA PRO A 385 -12.92 30.02 -24.56
C PRO A 385 -13.72 29.59 -23.32
N LYS A 386 -14.68 28.66 -23.47
CA LYS A 386 -15.56 28.18 -22.38
C LYS A 386 -15.06 26.89 -21.71
N LEU A 387 -13.85 26.43 -22.04
CA LEU A 387 -13.29 25.20 -21.48
C LEU A 387 -13.13 25.32 -19.95
N GLU A 388 -13.65 24.30 -19.25
CA GLU A 388 -13.49 24.11 -17.81
C GLU A 388 -12.74 22.81 -17.49
N VAL A 389 -12.84 21.79 -18.34
CA VAL A 389 -12.20 20.49 -18.14
C VAL A 389 -11.50 20.06 -19.43
N VAL A 390 -10.19 19.86 -19.34
CA VAL A 390 -9.36 19.40 -20.47
C VAL A 390 -8.58 18.17 -20.04
N ARG A 391 -8.71 17.09 -20.81
CA ARG A 391 -7.89 15.88 -20.69
C ARG A 391 -7.42 15.44 -22.07
N LEU A 392 -6.15 15.64 -22.37
CA LEU A 392 -5.56 15.35 -23.69
C LEU A 392 -4.42 14.35 -23.53
N ALA A 393 -4.63 13.12 -24.01
CA ALA A 393 -3.62 12.05 -24.01
C ALA A 393 -2.89 11.89 -22.66
N SER A 394 -3.64 11.93 -21.56
CA SER A 394 -3.08 11.98 -20.19
C SER A 394 -2.34 10.70 -19.73
N ALA A 395 -2.37 9.63 -20.52
CA ALA A 395 -1.69 8.36 -20.23
C ALA A 395 -1.42 7.57 -21.53
N PRO A 396 -0.33 7.85 -22.26
CA PRO A 396 0.04 7.03 -23.42
C PRO A 396 0.30 5.57 -22.98
N TYR A 397 -0.07 4.61 -23.84
CA TYR A 397 0.07 3.18 -23.55
C TYR A 397 1.53 2.71 -23.61
N GLU A 398 1.85 1.65 -22.85
CA GLU A 398 3.15 0.99 -22.66
C GLU A 398 3.78 0.36 -23.94
N SER A 399 3.32 0.69 -25.14
CA SER A 399 3.69 -0.04 -26.38
C SER A 399 4.04 0.85 -27.58
N PHE A 400 4.14 2.18 -27.43
CA PHE A 400 4.40 3.10 -28.55
C PHE A 400 5.88 3.18 -29.03
N ASN A 401 6.65 2.09 -28.89
CA ASN A 401 8.03 1.84 -29.36
C ASN A 401 9.22 2.34 -28.52
N GLU A 402 10.15 1.40 -28.31
CA GLU A 402 11.49 1.49 -27.70
C GLU A 402 12.55 2.26 -28.52
N ARG A 403 12.19 2.99 -29.59
CA ARG A 403 13.20 3.55 -30.55
C ARG A 403 12.96 4.96 -31.07
N GLN A 404 11.91 5.65 -30.64
CA GLN A 404 11.81 7.09 -30.85
C GLN A 404 11.32 7.77 -29.56
N PRO A 405 12.13 8.60 -28.90
CA PRO A 405 11.62 9.44 -27.81
C PRO A 405 10.57 10.36 -28.42
N PHE A 406 9.32 10.28 -27.96
CA PHE A 406 8.32 11.25 -28.39
C PHE A 406 8.74 12.65 -27.93
N ARG A 407 8.70 13.61 -28.85
CA ARG A 407 9.11 14.99 -28.57
C ARG A 407 8.01 15.70 -27.77
N LEU A 408 8.16 15.79 -26.45
CA LEU A 408 7.37 16.70 -25.61
C LEU A 408 7.79 18.15 -25.88
N ARG A 409 7.08 18.83 -26.81
CA ARG A 409 7.33 20.23 -27.16
C ARG A 409 6.52 21.23 -26.34
N VAL A 410 5.35 20.85 -25.82
CA VAL A 410 4.54 21.67 -24.89
C VAL A 410 5.34 21.90 -23.61
N THR A 411 5.49 23.15 -23.17
CA THR A 411 6.24 23.47 -21.94
C THR A 411 5.31 23.86 -20.78
N LEU A 412 5.89 24.18 -19.62
CA LEU A 412 5.15 24.76 -18.49
C LEU A 412 4.50 26.13 -18.84
N ALA A 413 4.89 26.79 -19.94
CA ALA A 413 4.26 28.03 -20.40
C ALA A 413 2.80 27.84 -20.81
N CYS A 414 2.42 26.64 -21.26
CA CYS A 414 1.05 26.35 -21.70
C CYS A 414 -0.02 26.64 -20.65
N PHE A 415 0.30 26.51 -19.35
CA PHE A 415 -0.62 26.78 -18.26
C PHE A 415 -1.08 28.23 -18.20
N GLN A 416 -0.21 29.17 -18.59
CA GLN A 416 -0.60 30.59 -18.69
C GLN A 416 -1.50 30.84 -19.89
N LEU A 417 -1.28 30.14 -20.99
CA LEU A 417 -2.13 30.21 -22.18
C LEU A 417 -3.56 29.76 -21.83
N PHE A 418 -3.70 28.67 -21.07
CA PHE A 418 -5.00 28.25 -20.53
C PHE A 418 -5.59 29.27 -19.56
N ALA A 419 -4.79 29.85 -18.65
CA ALA A 419 -5.27 30.88 -17.73
C ALA A 419 -5.78 32.14 -18.47
N LYS A 420 -5.15 32.49 -19.60
CA LYS A 420 -5.50 33.64 -20.44
C LYS A 420 -6.74 33.42 -21.29
N HIS A 421 -6.83 32.28 -21.97
CA HIS A 421 -7.88 32.00 -22.96
C HIS A 421 -9.08 31.23 -22.38
N CYS A 422 -8.90 30.52 -21.26
CA CYS A 422 -9.91 29.67 -20.62
C CYS A 422 -9.98 29.94 -19.10
N PRO A 423 -10.54 31.09 -18.66
CA PRO A 423 -10.42 31.57 -17.27
C PRO A 423 -11.18 30.73 -16.23
N ASN A 424 -12.15 29.91 -16.65
CA ASN A 424 -12.98 29.08 -15.76
C ASN A 424 -12.46 27.65 -15.60
N MET A 425 -11.18 27.41 -15.90
CA MET A 425 -10.56 26.09 -15.79
C MET A 425 -10.73 25.50 -14.39
N ARG A 426 -11.18 24.24 -14.32
CA ARG A 426 -11.35 23.44 -13.10
C ARG A 426 -10.45 22.23 -13.09
N GLU A 427 -10.19 21.65 -14.27
CA GLU A 427 -9.35 20.48 -14.40
C GLU A 427 -8.53 20.52 -15.70
N LEU A 428 -7.23 20.28 -15.58
CA LEU A 428 -6.30 20.26 -16.69
C LEU A 428 -5.39 19.03 -16.60
N ALA A 429 -5.49 18.13 -17.58
CA ALA A 429 -4.62 16.98 -17.75
C ALA A 429 -3.98 16.99 -19.14
N ILE A 430 -2.70 17.31 -19.20
CA ILE A 430 -1.92 17.39 -20.44
C ILE A 430 -0.45 17.01 -20.15
N PRO A 431 0.18 16.16 -20.98
CA PRO A 431 1.62 15.93 -20.91
C PRO A 431 2.39 17.21 -21.25
N VAL A 432 3.31 17.62 -20.38
CA VAL A 432 4.15 18.80 -20.54
C VAL A 432 5.61 18.46 -20.32
N ASN A 433 6.49 19.16 -21.00
CA ASN A 433 7.92 19.18 -20.75
C ASN A 433 8.22 20.13 -19.58
N ALA A 434 8.61 19.58 -18.43
CA ALA A 434 9.05 20.36 -17.28
C ALA A 434 10.58 20.34 -17.08
N TRP A 435 11.37 20.11 -18.16
CA TRP A 435 12.83 20.30 -18.15
C TRP A 435 13.21 21.77 -18.27
N THR A 436 12.55 22.51 -19.16
CA THR A 436 12.72 23.94 -19.34
C THR A 436 11.67 24.68 -18.53
N VAL A 437 12.10 25.33 -17.45
CA VAL A 437 11.22 26.14 -16.59
C VAL A 437 11.27 27.60 -17.05
N PRO A 438 10.14 28.20 -17.45
CA PRO A 438 10.11 29.63 -17.73
C PRO A 438 10.44 30.41 -16.45
N ALA A 439 11.16 31.53 -16.58
CA ALA A 439 11.48 32.36 -15.43
C ALA A 439 10.18 32.79 -14.74
N PRO A 440 10.04 32.64 -13.41
CA PRO A 440 8.79 32.96 -12.71
C PRO A 440 8.26 34.36 -13.02
N GLU A 441 9.14 35.33 -13.22
CA GLU A 441 8.82 36.71 -13.58
C GLU A 441 7.98 36.82 -14.86
N THR A 442 8.16 35.90 -15.81
CA THR A 442 7.43 35.89 -17.09
C THR A 442 5.98 35.40 -16.99
N ALA A 443 5.54 34.95 -15.81
CA ALA A 443 4.15 34.60 -15.59
C ALA A 443 3.24 35.83 -15.44
N GLU A 444 2.63 36.22 -16.56
CA GLU A 444 1.69 37.35 -16.68
C GLU A 444 0.24 36.97 -16.33
N ALA A 445 -0.14 35.70 -16.52
CA ALA A 445 -1.50 35.20 -16.28
C ALA A 445 -1.51 34.04 -15.26
N SER A 446 -2.49 34.03 -14.37
CA SER A 446 -2.67 33.01 -13.33
C SER A 446 -4.15 32.63 -13.18
N PHE A 447 -4.42 31.40 -12.77
CA PHE A 447 -5.79 30.95 -12.51
C PHE A 447 -6.38 31.60 -11.26
N SER A 448 -7.64 32.05 -11.35
CA SER A 448 -8.36 32.73 -10.26
C SER A 448 -9.02 31.77 -9.27
N GLY A 449 -9.35 30.55 -9.71
CA GLY A 449 -10.05 29.52 -8.94
C GLY A 449 -9.22 28.28 -8.64
N PRO A 450 -9.77 27.32 -7.88
CA PRO A 450 -9.13 26.03 -7.64
C PRO A 450 -9.08 25.18 -8.92
N VAL A 451 -7.89 24.72 -9.28
CA VAL A 451 -7.65 23.84 -10.43
C VAL A 451 -7.09 22.49 -9.94
N LEU A 452 -7.64 21.41 -10.48
CA LEU A 452 -7.04 20.08 -10.45
C LEU A 452 -6.08 19.95 -11.64
N LEU A 453 -4.78 19.91 -11.35
CA LEU A 453 -3.74 19.72 -12.35
C LEU A 453 -3.27 18.27 -12.33
N ASP A 454 -3.55 17.54 -13.41
CA ASP A 454 -3.01 16.19 -13.65
C ASP A 454 -1.85 16.28 -14.64
N VAL A 455 -0.63 16.25 -14.11
CA VAL A 455 0.58 16.33 -14.92
C VAL A 455 0.86 15.06 -15.71
N SER A 456 -0.02 14.04 -15.70
CA SER A 456 0.09 12.90 -16.62
C SER A 456 1.49 12.25 -16.55
N VAL A 457 2.06 11.77 -17.66
CA VAL A 457 3.44 11.24 -17.78
C VAL A 457 4.52 12.34 -17.98
N SER A 458 4.33 13.55 -17.43
CA SER A 458 5.23 14.69 -17.67
C SER A 458 6.59 14.54 -16.98
N PRO A 459 7.71 14.62 -17.73
CA PRO A 459 9.04 14.58 -17.15
C PRO A 459 9.38 15.88 -16.41
N VAL A 460 10.22 15.76 -15.37
CA VAL A 460 10.61 16.87 -14.47
C VAL A 460 12.13 17.04 -14.44
N ALA A 461 12.59 18.29 -14.55
CA ALA A 461 13.98 18.67 -14.33
C ALA A 461 14.54 18.24 -12.97
N ARG A 462 15.88 18.17 -12.85
CA ARG A 462 16.57 18.09 -11.55
C ARG A 462 16.21 19.27 -10.64
N ASP A 463 15.98 20.45 -11.22
CA ASP A 463 15.59 21.67 -10.49
C ASP A 463 14.08 21.71 -10.19
N MET A 464 13.67 20.88 -9.24
CA MET A 464 12.30 20.85 -8.70
C MET A 464 11.89 22.16 -8.00
N GLY A 465 12.87 22.96 -7.54
CA GLY A 465 12.64 24.23 -6.87
C GLY A 465 12.07 25.28 -7.83
N SER A 466 12.70 25.44 -8.99
CA SER A 466 12.22 26.38 -10.02
C SER A 466 10.85 25.98 -10.57
N VAL A 467 10.61 24.68 -10.81
CA VAL A 467 9.30 24.17 -11.25
C VAL A 467 8.22 24.50 -10.20
N ALA A 468 8.49 24.23 -8.93
CA ALA A 468 7.57 24.52 -7.84
C ALA A 468 7.29 26.03 -7.71
N HIS A 469 8.31 26.86 -7.85
CA HIS A 469 8.18 28.31 -7.76
C HIS A 469 7.33 28.87 -8.91
N TYR A 470 7.59 28.44 -10.14
CA TYR A 470 6.81 28.83 -11.32
C TYR A 470 5.34 28.39 -11.19
N LEU A 471 5.08 27.12 -10.85
CA LEU A 471 3.72 26.62 -10.67
C LEU A 471 2.99 27.29 -9.51
N ALA A 472 3.68 27.63 -8.41
CA ALA A 472 3.07 28.36 -7.30
C ALA A 472 2.58 29.77 -7.71
N LYS A 473 3.20 30.38 -8.73
CA LYS A 473 2.77 31.67 -9.30
C LYS A 473 1.59 31.52 -10.26
N VAL A 474 1.61 30.52 -11.15
CA VAL A 474 0.50 30.28 -12.12
C VAL A 474 -0.77 29.74 -11.43
N PHE A 475 -0.59 28.96 -10.35
CA PHE A 475 -1.65 28.34 -9.57
C PHE A 475 -1.68 28.89 -8.13
N PRO A 476 -2.09 30.15 -7.90
CA PRO A 476 -1.97 30.82 -6.60
C PRO A 476 -2.98 30.34 -5.54
N HIS A 477 -4.09 29.73 -5.96
CA HIS A 477 -5.18 29.38 -5.06
C HIS A 477 -4.84 28.20 -4.11
N ARG A 478 -5.21 28.34 -2.82
CA ARG A 478 -4.83 27.40 -1.74
C ARG A 478 -5.42 25.98 -1.87
N TYR A 479 -6.51 25.84 -2.63
CA TYR A 479 -7.19 24.55 -2.86
C TYR A 479 -6.83 23.87 -4.18
N ASN A 480 -5.77 24.35 -4.86
CA ASN A 480 -5.24 23.69 -6.04
C ASN A 480 -4.74 22.28 -5.68
N ARG A 481 -5.04 21.30 -6.53
CA ARG A 481 -4.66 19.90 -6.33
C ARG A 481 -3.76 19.46 -7.47
N LEU A 482 -2.66 18.80 -7.14
CA LEU A 482 -1.75 18.20 -8.12
C LEU A 482 -1.89 16.68 -8.05
N THR A 483 -2.17 16.05 -9.20
CA THR A 483 -2.22 14.60 -9.38
C THR A 483 -1.30 14.18 -10.52
N CYS A 484 -0.89 12.91 -10.54
CA CYS A 484 -0.08 12.33 -11.60
C CYS A 484 -0.48 10.86 -11.76
N ARG A 485 -0.69 10.41 -13.00
CA ARG A 485 -0.97 9.00 -13.33
C ARG A 485 0.33 8.27 -13.68
N TRP A 486 0.47 7.05 -13.19
CA TRP A 486 1.70 6.24 -13.27
C TRP A 486 1.69 5.28 -14.47
N SER A 487 2.83 5.14 -15.18
CA SER A 487 3.12 4.02 -16.10
C SER A 487 4.58 3.55 -15.94
N ARG A 488 4.86 2.30 -16.34
CA ARG A 488 6.11 1.57 -16.03
C ARG A 488 7.33 2.01 -16.86
N GLU A 489 7.14 2.55 -18.06
CA GLU A 489 8.21 2.93 -19.01
C GLU A 489 8.72 4.37 -18.86
N VAL A 490 8.04 5.25 -18.09
CA VAL A 490 8.61 6.58 -17.75
C VAL A 490 9.97 6.42 -17.02
N TRP A 491 10.21 5.25 -16.44
CA TRP A 491 11.47 4.87 -15.81
C TRP A 491 12.65 4.71 -16.80
N SER A 492 12.41 4.30 -18.05
CA SER A 492 13.51 4.01 -19.00
C SER A 492 14.10 5.27 -19.66
N TRP A 493 13.35 6.38 -19.72
CA TRP A 493 13.87 7.65 -20.27
C TRP A 493 14.94 8.29 -19.39
N ASP A 494 14.88 8.04 -18.09
CA ASP A 494 15.91 8.45 -17.11
C ASP A 494 17.21 7.63 -17.28
N GLN A 495 17.31 6.71 -18.26
CA GLN A 495 18.53 5.95 -18.57
C GLN A 495 19.12 6.25 -19.95
N GLU A 496 18.31 6.70 -20.93
CA GLU A 496 18.78 6.99 -22.29
C GLU A 496 19.29 8.43 -22.47
N LEU A 497 18.74 9.41 -21.75
CA LEU A 497 19.19 10.81 -21.84
C LEU A 497 20.54 11.08 -21.16
N PHE A 498 20.89 10.33 -20.10
CA PHE A 498 22.21 10.42 -19.47
C PHE A 498 23.35 9.84 -20.32
N LYS A 499 23.03 9.12 -21.40
CA LYS A 499 24.05 8.68 -22.37
C LYS A 499 24.40 9.76 -23.41
N HIS A 500 23.56 10.77 -23.58
CA HIS A 500 23.75 11.80 -24.60
C HIS A 500 24.46 13.06 -24.09
N ASP A 501 24.38 13.36 -22.80
CA ASP A 501 25.11 14.49 -22.19
C ASP A 501 26.61 14.20 -21.95
N GLU A 502 27.07 12.95 -22.11
CA GLU A 502 28.49 12.55 -21.99
C GLU A 502 29.27 12.56 -23.32
N MET A 503 28.64 12.87 -24.46
CA MET A 503 29.29 12.78 -25.79
C MET A 503 29.70 14.12 -26.43
N ASP A 504 29.57 15.25 -25.73
CA ASP A 504 29.87 16.59 -26.28
C ASP A 504 31.08 17.30 -25.63
N GLU A 505 32.03 16.56 -25.04
CA GLU A 505 33.35 17.11 -24.70
C GLU A 505 34.49 16.28 -25.31
N ASP A 506 35.32 17.00 -26.06
CA ASP A 506 36.69 16.69 -26.48
C ASP A 506 36.95 15.73 -27.66
N GLY A 507 37.00 16.34 -28.85
CA GLY A 507 38.31 16.74 -29.39
C GLY A 507 39.26 15.61 -29.79
N SER A 508 39.14 15.21 -31.06
CA SER A 508 40.08 14.35 -31.79
C SER A 508 41.56 14.79 -31.65
N GLY A 509 42.37 13.94 -31.04
CA GLY A 509 43.84 13.98 -31.04
C GLY A 509 44.38 12.55 -31.15
N SER A 510 45.21 12.33 -32.15
CA SER A 510 45.71 11.08 -32.72
C SER A 510 46.74 10.29 -31.89
N ASP A 511 46.60 8.97 -31.99
CA ASP A 511 47.62 7.92 -32.23
C ASP A 511 48.69 7.52 -31.18
N GLU A 512 48.67 6.19 -30.97
CA GLU A 512 49.76 5.20 -30.76
C GLU A 512 50.26 4.83 -29.34
N ASP A 513 49.90 3.59 -28.98
CA ASP A 513 50.66 2.48 -28.35
C ASP A 513 51.48 2.70 -27.07
N ASP A 514 51.11 2.00 -25.98
CA ASP A 514 52.01 1.09 -25.25
C ASP A 514 51.26 0.22 -24.20
N GLU A 515 51.71 -1.03 -24.09
CA GLU A 515 51.27 -2.06 -23.12
C GLU A 515 51.69 -1.73 -21.68
N ASP A 516 50.82 -2.02 -20.70
CA ASP A 516 51.08 -2.83 -19.48
C ASP A 516 50.10 -2.47 -18.34
N GLY A 517 49.77 -3.46 -17.52
CA GLY A 517 48.62 -3.47 -16.63
C GLY A 517 48.73 -2.63 -15.36
N SER A 518 47.64 -1.96 -15.00
CA SER A 518 47.22 -1.74 -13.62
C SER A 518 45.75 -1.31 -13.60
N ARG A 519 44.94 -2.13 -12.95
CA ARG A 519 43.56 -1.86 -12.53
C ARG A 519 43.59 -0.87 -11.37
N VAL A 520 42.66 0.10 -11.36
CA VAL A 520 42.31 1.14 -10.34
C VAL A 520 42.21 2.49 -11.10
N GLU A 521 41.16 3.32 -11.08
CA GLU A 521 40.27 3.81 -10.01
C GLU A 521 39.00 4.45 -10.65
N ASP A 522 37.96 4.67 -9.84
CA ASP A 522 36.80 5.56 -10.03
C ASP A 522 35.73 5.28 -11.10
N ALA A 523 34.62 4.68 -10.65
CA ALA A 523 33.29 4.97 -11.17
C ALA A 523 32.30 5.01 -10.00
N ASP A 524 32.06 6.22 -9.54
CA ASP A 524 31.23 6.65 -8.42
C ASP A 524 29.76 6.19 -8.48
N ASP A 525 29.20 6.00 -7.28
CA ASP A 525 27.82 6.30 -6.87
C ASP A 525 26.72 6.28 -7.95
N ILE A 526 26.18 5.10 -8.27
CA ILE A 526 24.87 4.99 -8.92
C ILE A 526 23.78 4.89 -7.84
N VAL A 527 23.41 6.04 -7.29
CA VAL A 527 22.15 6.23 -6.54
C VAL A 527 20.98 5.88 -7.48
N PRO A 528 19.99 5.05 -7.08
CA PRO A 528 18.84 4.76 -7.94
C PRO A 528 18.04 6.06 -8.21
N PRO A 529 17.60 6.34 -9.46
CA PRO A 529 16.96 7.61 -9.77
C PRO A 529 15.65 7.81 -9.00
N GLU A 530 15.52 8.99 -8.37
CA GLU A 530 14.31 9.47 -7.72
C GLU A 530 13.13 9.41 -8.71
N THR A 531 12.11 8.59 -8.44
CA THR A 531 11.00 8.35 -9.39
C THR A 531 10.22 9.63 -9.71
N PHE A 532 9.66 9.75 -10.92
CA PHE A 532 8.83 10.91 -11.35
C PHE A 532 7.72 11.27 -10.36
N LEU A 533 7.08 10.26 -9.75
CA LEU A 533 6.08 10.45 -8.70
C LEU A 533 6.66 11.10 -7.44
N ARG A 534 7.89 10.75 -7.03
CA ARG A 534 8.58 11.39 -5.90
C ARG A 534 8.91 12.84 -6.24
N ARG A 535 9.42 13.12 -7.44
CA ARG A 535 9.72 14.50 -7.89
C ARG A 535 8.47 15.40 -7.91
N TRP A 536 7.36 14.93 -8.47
CA TRP A 536 6.09 15.67 -8.47
C TRP A 536 5.45 15.82 -7.06
N ARG A 537 5.59 14.82 -6.19
CA ARG A 537 5.18 14.94 -4.77
C ARG A 537 6.03 15.97 -4.02
N LYS A 538 7.34 16.01 -4.29
CA LYS A 538 8.27 16.99 -3.75
C LYS A 538 7.97 18.40 -4.26
N ILE A 539 7.65 18.57 -5.55
CA ILE A 539 7.17 19.84 -6.11
C ILE A 539 5.87 20.29 -5.42
N SER A 540 4.89 19.39 -5.25
CA SER A 540 3.63 19.70 -4.55
C SER A 540 3.87 20.14 -3.11
N TYR A 541 4.82 19.49 -2.43
CA TYR A 541 5.26 19.87 -1.09
C TYR A 541 5.98 21.22 -1.07
N LEU A 542 6.90 21.48 -1.99
CA LEU A 542 7.60 22.76 -2.14
C LEU A 542 6.64 23.91 -2.47
N MET A 543 5.64 23.68 -3.33
CA MET A 543 4.56 24.64 -3.57
C MET A 543 3.78 24.96 -2.30
N CYS A 544 3.54 23.96 -1.44
CA CYS A 544 2.92 24.17 -0.12
C CYS A 544 3.85 24.94 0.84
N LEU A 545 5.15 24.63 0.86
CA LEU A 545 6.14 25.32 1.69
C LEU A 545 6.34 26.77 1.26
N MET A 546 6.56 27.05 -0.02
CA MET A 546 6.73 28.41 -0.54
C MET A 546 5.50 29.29 -0.31
N ARG A 547 4.30 28.69 -0.25
CA ARG A 547 3.07 29.39 0.15
C ARG A 547 3.08 29.72 1.65
N ARG A 548 3.60 28.82 2.49
CA ARG A 548 3.74 29.03 3.95
C ARG A 548 4.86 30.00 4.29
N GLU A 549 5.99 29.96 3.60
CA GLU A 549 7.12 30.88 3.78
C GLU A 549 6.73 32.32 3.44
N ARG A 550 5.83 32.52 2.46
CA ARG A 550 5.23 33.82 2.16
C ARG A 550 4.39 34.40 3.31
N ASP A 551 3.94 33.53 4.23
CA ASP A 551 3.16 33.88 5.43
C ASP A 551 4.02 33.91 6.71
N SER A 552 5.28 33.46 6.69
CA SER A 552 6.11 33.30 7.89
C SER A 552 7.61 33.54 7.63
N GLU A 553 8.04 34.80 7.60
CA GLU A 553 9.47 35.15 7.71
C GLU A 553 9.84 35.48 9.17
N SER A 554 10.56 34.59 9.87
CA SER A 554 11.57 34.94 10.90
C SER A 554 12.36 33.71 11.43
N GLU A 555 13.68 33.75 11.15
CA GLU A 555 14.87 33.11 11.79
C GLU A 555 15.31 31.62 11.51
N PRO A 556 16.63 31.37 11.24
CA PRO A 556 17.21 30.02 11.01
C PRO A 556 18.20 29.51 12.09
N ARG A 557 18.48 28.18 12.14
CA ARG A 557 19.58 27.55 12.92
C ARG A 557 20.50 26.66 12.07
N LYS A 558 21.79 26.67 12.43
CA LYS A 558 22.99 26.09 11.76
C LYS A 558 23.18 24.57 11.99
N VAL A 559 23.84 23.91 11.03
CA VAL A 559 24.34 22.52 11.05
C VAL A 559 25.88 22.50 11.11
N MET A 560 26.47 21.50 11.77
CA MET A 560 27.92 21.31 12.00
C MET A 560 28.43 20.01 11.35
N THR A 561 29.66 20.01 10.84
CA THR A 561 30.37 18.94 10.09
C THR A 561 31.25 18.03 10.97
N PRO A 562 31.62 16.80 10.51
CA PRO A 562 32.46 15.84 11.26
C PRO A 562 33.95 15.83 10.85
N PRO A 563 34.89 15.31 11.69
CA PRO A 563 36.33 15.23 11.38
C PRO A 563 36.82 13.82 10.94
N SER A 564 38.03 13.81 10.35
CA SER A 564 38.73 12.72 9.62
C SER A 564 39.50 11.69 10.49
N ARG A 565 39.73 10.48 9.95
CA ARG A 565 40.44 9.33 10.55
C ARG A 565 41.94 9.25 10.17
N ARG A 566 42.76 8.66 11.06
CA ARG A 566 44.03 7.97 10.77
C ARG A 566 43.93 6.51 11.23
N ALA A 567 44.48 5.61 10.42
CA ALA A 567 44.56 4.16 10.62
C ALA A 567 45.73 3.77 11.55
N ASP A 568 45.49 2.81 12.46
CA ASP A 568 46.42 1.73 12.84
C ASP A 568 45.89 0.92 14.05
N SER A 569 45.98 -0.41 13.92
CA SER A 569 45.79 -1.52 14.87
C SER A 569 44.37 -1.81 15.42
N ALA A 570 43.93 -3.08 15.26
CA ALA A 570 42.72 -3.64 15.86
C ALA A 570 42.76 -3.52 17.40
N ARG A 571 41.77 -2.83 17.97
CA ARG A 571 41.76 -2.35 19.37
C ARG A 571 40.83 -3.18 20.25
N TYR A 572 41.21 -3.37 21.51
CA TYR A 572 40.34 -4.00 22.52
C TYR A 572 39.27 -3.02 23.03
N PRO A 573 38.12 -3.50 23.53
CA PRO A 573 37.00 -2.64 23.95
C PRO A 573 37.39 -1.55 24.96
N SER A 574 38.31 -1.85 25.89
CA SER A 574 38.76 -0.94 26.94
C SER A 574 39.52 0.28 26.43
N GLU A 575 40.04 0.24 25.21
CA GLU A 575 40.80 1.33 24.60
C GLU A 575 39.91 2.51 24.19
N TYR A 576 38.57 2.34 24.23
CA TYR A 576 37.57 3.36 23.92
C TYR A 576 36.76 3.82 25.14
N TRP A 577 36.98 3.21 26.32
CA TRP A 577 36.22 3.56 27.52
C TRP A 577 36.67 4.92 28.04
N THR A 578 35.78 5.90 27.95
CA THR A 578 36.00 7.27 28.44
C THR A 578 35.11 7.55 29.64
N HIS A 579 35.68 8.18 30.67
CA HIS A 579 34.94 8.63 31.85
C HIS A 579 33.85 9.64 31.43
N SER A 580 32.59 9.21 31.39
CA SER A 580 31.48 10.17 31.36
C SER A 580 31.26 10.64 32.80
N SER A 581 31.79 11.82 33.14
CA SER A 581 31.54 12.46 34.43
C SER A 581 30.06 12.87 34.49
N ARG A 582 29.21 11.96 34.95
CA ARG A 582 27.87 12.31 35.41
C ARG A 582 27.98 13.02 36.77
N ASP A 583 26.98 13.82 37.08
CA ASP A 583 26.82 14.44 38.40
C ASP A 583 27.08 13.38 39.51
N PRO A 584 28.02 13.63 40.44
CA PRO A 584 28.32 12.73 41.55
C PRO A 584 27.09 12.37 42.38
N GLU A 585 26.10 13.26 42.44
CA GLU A 585 24.89 13.06 43.24
C GLU A 585 23.83 12.19 42.54
N HIS A 586 24.00 11.89 41.25
CA HIS A 586 23.04 11.11 40.49
C HIS A 586 22.96 9.66 41.02
N PRO A 587 21.76 9.08 41.24
CA PRO A 587 21.59 7.73 41.82
C PRO A 587 22.39 6.64 41.10
N HIS A 588 22.42 6.68 39.77
CA HIS A 588 23.23 5.77 38.95
C HIS A 588 24.74 5.89 39.23
N THR A 589 25.26 7.11 39.38
CA THR A 589 26.66 7.36 39.72
C THR A 589 27.00 6.82 41.11
N LYS A 590 26.07 6.93 42.06
CA LYS A 590 26.21 6.37 43.42
C LYS A 590 26.28 4.84 43.41
N ARG A 591 25.41 4.18 42.62
CA ARG A 591 25.42 2.71 42.45
C ARG A 591 26.75 2.23 41.86
N LEU A 592 27.25 2.92 40.84
CA LEU A 592 28.55 2.65 40.23
C LEU A 592 29.71 2.85 41.23
N GLN A 593 29.69 3.95 42.00
CA GLN A 593 30.70 4.25 43.00
C GLN A 593 30.71 3.20 44.14
N ARG A 594 29.55 2.65 44.53
CA ARG A 594 29.50 1.51 45.46
C ARG A 594 30.28 0.32 44.92
N VAL A 595 30.08 -0.08 43.67
CA VAL A 595 30.84 -1.21 43.07
C VAL A 595 32.34 -0.93 43.09
N ILE A 596 32.76 0.27 42.69
CA ILE A 596 34.18 0.63 42.63
C ILE A 596 34.82 0.68 44.04
N THR A 597 34.06 1.09 45.07
CA THR A 597 34.59 1.32 46.43
C THR A 597 34.46 0.09 47.33
N GLU A 598 33.35 -0.64 47.24
CA GLU A 598 33.00 -1.77 48.11
C GLU A 598 33.41 -3.12 47.48
N GLY A 599 33.58 -3.17 46.15
CA GLY A 599 33.87 -4.41 45.43
C GLY A 599 35.26 -4.98 45.72
N ASN A 600 35.36 -6.26 46.05
CA ASN A 600 36.63 -6.93 46.31
C ASN A 600 37.33 -7.38 45.02
N PHE A 601 37.90 -6.43 44.27
CA PHE A 601 38.58 -6.71 43.00
C PHE A 601 39.80 -7.64 43.11
N SER A 602 40.39 -7.77 44.31
CA SER A 602 41.47 -8.73 44.59
C SER A 602 40.96 -10.18 44.56
N PHE A 603 39.79 -10.42 45.15
CA PHE A 603 39.09 -11.69 45.04
C PHE A 603 38.71 -11.98 43.59
N LEU A 604 38.14 -11.00 42.88
CA LEU A 604 37.71 -11.18 41.50
C LEU A 604 38.89 -11.59 40.58
N SER A 605 40.06 -10.96 40.75
CA SER A 605 41.28 -11.31 40.03
C SER A 605 41.79 -12.71 40.38
N SER A 606 41.76 -13.08 41.67
CA SER A 606 42.15 -14.42 42.13
C SER A 606 41.20 -15.51 41.63
N ARG A 607 39.91 -15.22 41.59
CA ARG A 607 38.88 -16.11 41.05
C ARG A 607 39.05 -16.33 39.56
N ALA A 608 39.34 -15.26 38.80
CA ALA A 608 39.62 -15.36 37.38
C ALA A 608 40.84 -16.25 37.09
N LEU A 609 41.92 -16.14 37.88
CA LEU A 609 43.08 -17.03 37.79
C LEU A 609 42.71 -18.49 38.04
N SER A 610 41.97 -18.78 39.12
CA SER A 610 41.57 -20.15 39.45
C SER A 610 40.69 -20.79 38.36
N LEU A 611 39.75 -20.04 37.81
CA LEU A 611 38.88 -20.52 36.72
C LEU A 611 39.68 -20.76 35.44
N ARG A 612 40.65 -19.90 35.16
CA ARG A 612 41.52 -20.03 34.01
C ARG A 612 42.42 -21.26 34.08
N GLU A 613 43.01 -21.53 35.24
CA GLU A 613 43.79 -22.76 35.48
C GLU A 613 42.94 -24.01 35.26
N LYS A 614 41.69 -24.02 35.76
CA LYS A 614 40.75 -25.13 35.52
C LYS A 614 40.41 -25.32 34.05
N ALA A 615 40.21 -24.23 33.31
CA ALA A 615 39.90 -24.27 31.87
C ALA A 615 41.08 -24.83 31.05
N HIS A 616 42.32 -24.44 31.37
CA HIS A 616 43.52 -24.99 30.73
C HIS A 616 43.67 -26.51 31.01
N LEU A 617 43.39 -26.97 32.22
CA LEU A 617 43.43 -28.40 32.58
C LEU A 617 42.33 -29.24 31.90
N SER A 618 41.19 -28.64 31.53
CA SER A 618 40.13 -29.33 30.78
C SER A 618 40.43 -29.44 29.28
N ASP A 619 41.09 -28.44 28.69
CA ASP A 619 41.48 -28.47 27.25
C ASP A 619 42.65 -29.42 26.99
N GLU A 620 43.57 -29.63 27.95
CA GLU A 620 44.69 -30.59 27.83
C GLU A 620 44.28 -32.08 27.87
N ARG A 621 43.07 -32.41 28.34
CA ARG A 621 42.60 -33.82 28.41
C ARG A 621 42.21 -34.44 27.06
N VAL A 622 42.26 -33.69 25.97
CA VAL A 622 41.88 -34.16 24.61
C VAL A 622 43.10 -34.44 23.71
N VAL A 623 44.33 -34.12 24.15
CA VAL A 623 45.55 -34.39 23.36
C VAL A 623 46.50 -35.29 24.16
N LEU A 624 46.39 -36.60 23.95
CA LEU A 624 47.51 -37.52 24.19
C LEU A 624 48.44 -37.43 22.96
N ASP A 625 49.41 -36.53 23.00
CA ASP A 625 50.63 -36.69 22.21
C ASP A 625 51.85 -36.24 23.03
N ASP A 626 52.82 -37.14 23.14
CA ASP A 626 54.02 -37.04 23.96
C ASP A 626 55.01 -36.05 23.32
N SER A 627 55.25 -34.90 23.96
CA SER A 627 56.42 -34.05 23.66
C SER A 627 56.80 -33.18 24.88
N PRO A 628 58.03 -33.30 25.43
CA PRO A 628 58.45 -32.58 26.62
C PRO A 628 59.09 -31.23 26.23
N SER A 629 58.34 -30.15 26.35
CA SER A 629 58.93 -28.80 26.43
C SER A 629 58.19 -27.95 27.44
N SER A 630 58.38 -28.29 28.71
CA SER A 630 58.04 -27.43 29.85
C SER A 630 58.95 -26.19 29.85
N LYS A 631 58.50 -25.10 29.25
CA LYS A 631 58.89 -23.77 29.72
C LYS A 631 57.95 -23.44 30.87
N SER A 632 58.53 -23.29 32.07
CA SER A 632 57.83 -22.78 33.24
C SER A 632 57.30 -21.37 32.94
N LEU A 633 56.07 -21.26 32.43
CA LEU A 633 55.33 -20.01 32.58
C LEU A 633 55.09 -19.85 34.08
N GLY A 634 55.62 -18.78 34.66
CA GLY A 634 55.25 -18.40 36.02
C GLY A 634 53.73 -18.36 36.14
N THR A 635 53.21 -18.66 37.33
CA THR A 635 51.77 -18.56 37.64
C THR A 635 51.23 -17.26 37.05
N PRO A 636 50.29 -17.31 36.10
CA PRO A 636 49.80 -16.10 35.45
C PRO A 636 49.25 -15.16 36.52
N THR A 637 49.53 -13.86 36.40
CA THR A 637 48.94 -12.84 37.28
C THR A 637 47.75 -12.20 36.56
N CYS A 638 46.72 -11.83 37.30
CA CYS A 638 45.56 -11.09 36.79
C CYS A 638 45.50 -9.73 37.48
N SER A 639 45.33 -8.67 36.69
CA SER A 639 45.12 -7.31 37.19
C SER A 639 43.85 -6.72 36.58
N VAL A 640 43.15 -5.90 37.37
CA VAL A 640 42.01 -5.10 36.91
C VAL A 640 42.34 -3.63 37.13
N ASP A 641 42.07 -2.79 36.15
CA ASP A 641 42.15 -1.33 36.29
C ASP A 641 40.74 -0.80 36.59
N VAL A 642 40.44 -0.58 37.87
CA VAL A 642 39.12 -0.08 38.32
C VAL A 642 38.81 1.33 37.82
N THR A 643 39.80 2.06 37.29
CA THR A 643 39.58 3.37 36.67
C THR A 643 39.12 3.24 35.22
N LYS A 644 39.34 2.09 34.57
CA LYS A 644 38.92 1.85 33.18
C LYS A 644 37.75 0.88 33.14
N PHE A 645 36.56 1.42 32.91
CA PHE A 645 35.33 0.64 32.79
C PHE A 645 34.40 1.26 31.75
N ALA A 646 33.54 0.42 31.16
CA ALA A 646 32.31 0.89 30.52
C ALA A 646 31.13 0.63 31.45
N CYS A 647 30.18 1.55 31.46
CA CYS A 647 28.99 1.46 32.31
C CYS A 647 27.74 1.64 31.47
N GLY A 648 26.86 0.64 31.52
CA GLY A 648 25.50 0.72 31.01
C GLY A 648 24.52 1.20 32.10
N TYR A 649 23.23 0.96 31.86
CA TYR A 649 22.18 1.34 32.82
C TYR A 649 22.17 0.44 34.07
N ASN A 650 22.23 -0.88 33.88
CA ASN A 650 22.16 -1.87 34.96
C ASN A 650 23.49 -2.56 35.27
N ASN A 651 24.50 -2.43 34.40
CA ASN A 651 25.74 -3.19 34.50
C ASN A 651 26.96 -2.29 34.30
N VAL A 652 28.06 -2.63 34.98
CA VAL A 652 29.39 -2.09 34.74
C VAL A 652 30.32 -3.22 34.29
N VAL A 653 31.18 -2.95 33.33
CA VAL A 653 32.16 -3.92 32.81
C VAL A 653 33.58 -3.44 33.08
N PHE A 654 34.40 -4.35 33.61
CA PHE A 654 35.83 -4.15 33.85
C PHE A 654 36.63 -5.13 33.01
N GLU A 655 37.81 -4.70 32.55
CA GLU A 655 38.73 -5.56 31.82
C GLU A 655 39.72 -6.22 32.79
N LEU A 656 39.74 -7.54 32.80
CA LEU A 656 40.71 -8.37 33.51
C LEU A 656 41.85 -8.70 32.57
N VAL A 657 43.06 -8.22 32.88
CA VAL A 657 44.26 -8.41 32.05
C VAL A 657 45.17 -9.43 32.71
N PHE A 658 45.47 -10.51 32.00
CA PHE A 658 46.41 -11.53 32.45
C PHE A 658 47.83 -11.23 31.95
N SER A 659 48.85 -11.74 32.66
CA SER A 659 50.27 -11.52 32.35
C SER A 659 50.71 -12.00 30.95
N ASP A 660 49.95 -12.88 30.32
CA ASP A 660 50.20 -13.40 28.97
C ASP A 660 49.34 -12.71 27.89
N SER A 661 48.83 -11.52 28.19
CA SER A 661 48.05 -10.67 27.27
C SER A 661 46.66 -11.21 26.91
N VAL A 662 46.22 -12.34 27.47
CA VAL A 662 44.81 -12.73 27.44
C VAL A 662 44.02 -11.72 28.26
N ARG A 663 42.80 -11.42 27.82
CA ARG A 663 41.91 -10.48 28.49
C ARG A 663 40.53 -11.10 28.64
N TRP A 664 39.93 -10.92 29.80
CA TRP A 664 38.53 -11.26 30.08
C TRP A 664 37.75 -10.00 30.45
N ILE A 665 36.43 -10.08 30.35
CA ILE A 665 35.51 -9.06 30.84
C ILE A 665 34.84 -9.57 32.11
N ALA A 666 34.90 -8.76 33.16
CA ALA A 666 34.03 -8.90 34.33
C ALA A 666 32.83 -7.98 34.17
N ARG A 667 31.65 -8.55 33.91
CA ARG A 667 30.38 -7.82 33.91
C ARG A 667 29.75 -7.95 35.28
N VAL A 668 29.45 -6.82 35.91
CA VAL A 668 28.96 -6.71 37.27
C VAL A 668 27.62 -5.99 37.26
N ALA A 669 26.63 -6.57 37.93
CA ALA A 669 25.34 -5.92 38.13
C ALA A 669 25.49 -4.75 39.12
N LEU A 670 24.98 -3.58 38.76
CA LEU A 670 24.95 -2.42 39.64
C LEU A 670 23.94 -2.66 40.76
N PRO A 671 24.30 -2.45 42.04
CA PRO A 671 23.46 -2.80 43.19
C PRO A 671 22.10 -2.11 43.14
N ASP A 672 21.06 -2.87 43.49
CA ASP A 672 19.65 -2.48 43.56
C ASP A 672 18.97 -3.34 44.64
N ASP A 673 18.02 -2.77 45.38
CA ASP A 673 17.37 -3.45 46.50
C ASP A 673 16.42 -4.57 46.02
N ASN A 674 16.00 -4.53 44.75
CA ASN A 674 15.13 -5.52 44.09
C ASN A 674 15.88 -6.46 43.12
N LEU A 675 17.21 -6.51 43.14
CA LEU A 675 17.99 -7.35 42.22
C LEU A 675 17.67 -8.84 42.39
N ASP A 676 17.02 -9.41 41.37
CA ASP A 676 16.80 -10.84 41.27
C ASP A 676 17.96 -11.56 40.55
N THR A 677 18.26 -12.77 41.02
CA THR A 677 19.22 -13.70 40.40
C THR A 677 18.74 -14.25 39.05
N THR A 678 17.42 -14.32 38.83
CA THR A 678 16.81 -14.89 37.61
C THR A 678 17.26 -14.15 36.35
N SER A 679 17.39 -12.83 36.42
CA SER A 679 17.76 -12.00 35.25
C SER A 679 19.14 -12.37 34.69
N MET A 680 20.16 -12.44 35.57
CA MET A 680 21.53 -12.81 35.14
C MET A 680 21.60 -14.27 34.71
N LEU A 681 20.91 -15.19 35.42
CA LEU A 681 20.86 -16.61 35.04
C LEU A 681 20.19 -16.82 33.67
N SER A 682 19.10 -16.10 33.39
CA SER A 682 18.41 -16.14 32.11
C SER A 682 19.27 -15.59 30.96
N GLU A 683 19.99 -14.47 31.18
CA GLU A 683 20.96 -13.94 30.20
C GLU A 683 22.04 -14.99 29.87
N MET A 684 22.62 -15.62 30.90
CA MET A 684 23.63 -16.65 30.70
C MET A 684 23.06 -17.91 30.03
N ALA A 685 21.83 -18.30 30.34
CA ALA A 685 21.13 -19.41 29.70
C ALA A 685 20.93 -19.12 28.20
N ALA A 686 20.49 -17.91 27.83
CA ALA A 686 20.35 -17.49 26.44
C ALA A 686 21.69 -17.58 25.68
N MET A 687 22.78 -17.06 26.26
CA MET A 687 24.13 -17.14 25.68
C MET A 687 24.60 -18.59 25.51
N ARG A 688 24.34 -19.46 26.49
CA ARG A 688 24.65 -20.90 26.40
C ARG A 688 23.87 -21.55 25.26
N ILE A 689 22.56 -21.35 25.19
CA ILE A 689 21.69 -21.91 24.14
C ILE A 689 22.17 -21.49 22.74
N VAL A 690 22.48 -20.22 22.56
CA VAL A 690 22.97 -19.68 21.29
C VAL A 690 24.31 -20.31 20.91
N ARG A 691 25.25 -20.38 21.86
CA ARG A 691 26.58 -20.96 21.63
C ARG A 691 26.54 -22.46 21.30
N GLU A 692 25.64 -23.21 21.94
CA GLU A 692 25.53 -24.66 21.74
C GLU A 692 24.79 -25.03 20.45
N ARG A 693 23.85 -24.19 19.99
CA ARG A 693 22.95 -24.54 18.89
C ARG A 693 23.27 -23.88 17.55
N ILE A 694 23.90 -22.71 17.55
CA ILE A 694 24.14 -21.92 16.32
C ILE A 694 25.54 -21.28 16.31
N SER A 695 25.94 -20.75 15.15
CA SER A 695 27.30 -20.22 14.92
C SER A 695 27.47 -18.74 15.24
N VAL A 696 26.45 -18.11 15.84
CA VAL A 696 26.46 -16.69 16.19
C VAL A 696 27.60 -16.40 17.19
N PRO A 697 28.45 -15.39 16.95
CA PRO A 697 29.58 -15.10 17.81
C PRO A 697 29.12 -14.49 19.13
N VAL A 698 29.04 -15.30 20.19
CA VAL A 698 28.70 -14.86 21.56
C VAL A 698 29.86 -15.12 22.54
N PRO A 699 30.10 -14.25 23.53
CA PRO A 699 31.18 -14.44 24.51
C PRO A 699 31.07 -15.77 25.27
N ARG A 700 32.18 -16.48 25.47
CA ARG A 700 32.21 -17.63 26.38
C ARG A 700 32.14 -17.12 27.82
N ILE A 701 31.31 -17.75 28.64
CA ILE A 701 31.28 -17.53 30.09
C ILE A 701 32.25 -18.51 30.76
N TYR A 702 33.14 -17.99 31.61
CA TYR A 702 34.14 -18.78 32.36
C TYR A 702 33.72 -19.05 33.80
N GLY A 703 32.92 -18.17 34.38
CA GLY A 703 32.37 -18.34 35.72
C GLY A 703 31.59 -17.13 36.16
N TYR A 704 30.76 -17.31 37.17
CA TYR A 704 29.84 -16.29 37.67
C TYR A 704 29.54 -16.55 39.14
N ASP A 705 28.94 -15.56 39.79
CA ASP A 705 28.29 -15.70 41.09
C ASP A 705 27.14 -14.71 41.17
N VAL A 706 25.93 -15.21 41.41
CA VAL A 706 24.69 -14.41 41.46
C VAL A 706 24.25 -14.09 42.89
N ASP A 707 24.91 -14.64 43.92
CA ASP A 707 24.62 -14.27 45.30
C ASP A 707 25.31 -12.95 45.65
N GLN A 708 24.58 -11.92 46.05
CA GLN A 708 25.17 -10.65 46.48
C GLN A 708 26.06 -10.78 47.73
N LYS A 709 25.96 -11.88 48.48
CA LYS A 709 26.79 -12.19 49.65
C LYS A 709 28.11 -12.87 49.30
N ASN A 710 28.41 -13.06 48.02
CA ASN A 710 29.68 -13.62 47.59
C ASN A 710 30.87 -12.73 48.01
N GLU A 711 32.09 -13.27 47.96
CA GLU A 711 33.30 -12.56 48.42
C GLU A 711 33.66 -11.31 47.60
N PHE A 712 33.15 -11.17 46.36
CA PHE A 712 33.24 -9.94 45.58
C PHE A 712 32.26 -8.86 46.08
N GLY A 713 31.11 -9.26 46.62
CA GLY A 713 30.07 -8.40 47.19
C GLY A 713 28.97 -7.98 46.20
N PHE A 714 29.05 -8.41 44.93
CA PHE A 714 28.09 -8.07 43.88
C PHE A 714 27.91 -9.25 42.92
N GLN A 715 26.77 -9.30 42.22
CA GLN A 715 26.56 -10.31 41.17
C GLN A 715 27.50 -10.05 39.99
N TYR A 716 28.19 -11.07 39.52
CA TYR A 716 29.13 -10.92 38.40
C TYR A 716 29.15 -12.14 37.49
N MET A 717 29.53 -11.90 36.23
CA MET A 717 29.96 -12.95 35.31
C MET A 717 31.30 -12.58 34.65
N LEU A 718 32.13 -13.58 34.44
CA LEU A 718 33.44 -13.50 33.78
C LEU A 718 33.33 -14.13 32.40
N MET A 719 33.70 -13.39 31.37
CA MET A 719 33.51 -13.83 29.98
C MET A 719 34.65 -13.38 29.06
N ASP A 720 34.65 -13.88 27.82
CA ASP A 720 35.60 -13.46 26.78
C ASP A 720 35.65 -11.94 26.59
N ALA A 721 36.85 -11.38 26.44
CA ALA A 721 37.04 -10.05 25.86
C ALA A 721 37.17 -10.18 24.34
N ILE A 722 36.07 -9.96 23.62
CA ILE A 722 36.05 -9.99 22.16
C ILE A 722 36.75 -8.75 21.60
N ARG A 723 37.65 -8.94 20.63
CA ARG A 723 38.32 -7.85 19.91
C ARG A 723 37.38 -7.31 18.85
N GLY A 724 36.94 -6.06 19.02
CA GLY A 724 36.06 -5.37 18.09
C GLY A 724 35.48 -4.12 18.75
N CYS A 725 34.85 -3.26 17.95
CA CYS A 725 34.21 -2.04 18.43
C CYS A 725 32.73 -1.99 18.01
N SER A 726 31.89 -1.49 18.91
CA SER A 726 30.52 -1.11 18.58
C SER A 726 30.53 0.23 17.84
N LEU A 727 29.57 0.44 16.94
CA LEU A 727 29.41 1.73 16.28
C LEU A 727 28.73 2.73 17.24
N THR A 728 28.92 4.02 16.99
CA THR A 728 28.29 5.09 17.78
C THR A 728 26.91 5.50 17.26
N GLY A 729 26.44 4.87 16.19
CA GLY A 729 25.17 5.17 15.54
C GLY A 729 24.74 4.07 14.56
N PRO A 730 23.52 4.16 14.02
CA PRO A 730 22.89 3.10 13.22
C PRO A 730 23.70 2.69 12.00
N PHE A 731 23.63 1.42 11.61
CA PHE A 731 24.41 0.90 10.48
C PHE A 731 24.14 1.67 9.18
N SER A 732 22.90 2.09 8.96
CA SER A 732 22.52 2.86 7.77
C SER A 732 23.24 4.22 7.65
N GLN A 733 23.81 4.74 8.73
CA GLN A 733 24.46 6.05 8.77
C GLN A 733 25.97 5.96 8.98
N THR A 734 26.42 5.04 9.82
CA THR A 734 27.81 4.96 10.27
C THR A 734 28.66 4.01 9.42
N VAL A 735 28.03 3.08 8.71
CA VAL A 735 28.72 2.13 7.83
C VAL A 735 28.89 2.75 6.44
N PRO A 736 30.12 2.77 5.90
CA PRO A 736 30.38 3.20 4.53
C PRO A 736 29.52 2.41 3.52
N PRO A 737 28.99 3.07 2.46
CA PRO A 737 28.09 2.45 1.50
C PRO A 737 28.54 1.09 0.96
N GLU A 738 29.83 0.94 0.65
CA GLU A 738 30.48 -0.25 0.12
C GLU A 738 30.40 -1.47 1.07
N HIS A 739 30.32 -1.23 2.38
CA HIS A 739 30.24 -2.28 3.41
C HIS A 739 28.81 -2.54 3.91
N ARG A 740 27.82 -1.70 3.55
CA ARG A 740 26.43 -1.86 4.03
C ARG A 740 25.82 -3.19 3.64
N LYS A 741 26.02 -3.62 2.38
CA LYS A 741 25.53 -4.93 1.91
C LYS A 741 26.17 -6.07 2.69
N LYS A 742 27.48 -6.03 2.92
CA LYS A 742 28.23 -7.04 3.68
C LYS A 742 27.69 -7.19 5.10
N ILE A 743 27.48 -6.08 5.81
CA ILE A 743 26.93 -6.11 7.17
C ILE A 743 25.49 -6.58 7.16
N ALA A 744 24.64 -6.07 6.26
CA ALA A 744 23.25 -6.51 6.14
C ALA A 744 23.15 -8.02 5.92
N THR A 745 24.03 -8.61 5.09
CA THR A 745 24.09 -10.06 4.86
C THR A 745 24.52 -10.83 6.10
N GLN A 746 25.57 -10.39 6.82
CA GLN A 746 26.00 -11.05 8.06
C GLN A 746 24.91 -10.98 9.13
N LEU A 747 24.29 -9.83 9.31
CA LEU A 747 23.21 -9.66 10.29
C LEU A 747 22.00 -10.51 9.92
N ALA A 748 21.62 -10.58 8.64
CA ALA A 748 20.51 -11.40 8.19
C ALA A 748 20.76 -12.90 8.42
N ASP A 749 21.99 -13.37 8.20
CA ASP A 749 22.40 -14.75 8.50
C ASP A 749 22.27 -15.06 10.01
N TYR A 750 22.86 -14.23 10.87
CA TYR A 750 22.74 -14.45 12.32
C TYR A 750 21.31 -14.33 12.82
N TYR A 751 20.53 -13.37 12.30
CA TYR A 751 19.13 -13.23 12.66
C TYR A 751 18.31 -14.44 12.23
N HIS A 752 18.59 -15.00 11.04
CA HIS A 752 17.99 -16.24 10.56
C HIS A 752 18.34 -17.41 11.49
N GLN A 753 19.60 -17.58 11.88
CA GLN A 753 20.04 -18.64 12.78
C GLN A 753 19.42 -18.52 14.18
N ILE A 754 19.35 -17.31 14.76
CA ILE A 754 18.63 -17.09 16.02
C ILE A 754 17.16 -17.46 15.84
N SER A 755 16.60 -17.13 14.67
CA SER A 755 15.26 -17.55 14.25
C SER A 755 15.13 -19.05 13.95
N THR A 756 16.07 -19.93 14.27
CA THR A 756 15.81 -21.38 14.29
C THR A 756 15.71 -21.93 15.71
N ILE A 757 16.12 -21.16 16.72
CA ILE A 757 15.97 -21.54 18.13
C ILE A 757 14.52 -21.27 18.54
N ARG A 758 13.78 -22.34 18.84
CA ARG A 758 12.33 -22.31 19.03
C ARG A 758 11.90 -23.06 20.29
N PHE A 759 10.90 -22.53 20.96
CA PHE A 759 10.31 -23.11 22.18
C PHE A 759 8.78 -23.09 22.10
N PRO A 760 8.08 -23.99 22.84
CA PRO A 760 6.62 -24.06 22.82
C PRO A 760 5.94 -22.90 23.55
N GLU A 761 6.67 -22.18 24.41
CA GLU A 761 6.12 -21.12 25.26
C GLU A 761 6.94 -19.83 25.19
N ILE A 762 6.31 -18.72 25.57
CA ILE A 762 6.86 -17.37 25.60
C ILE A 762 7.25 -17.04 27.05
N GLY A 763 8.53 -16.84 27.32
CA GLY A 763 9.08 -16.63 28.66
C GLY A 763 10.59 -16.46 28.68
N LEU A 764 11.19 -16.57 29.86
CA LEU A 764 12.64 -16.45 30.05
C LEU A 764 13.32 -17.81 29.84
N PRO A 765 14.43 -17.89 29.09
CA PRO A 765 15.24 -19.10 28.99
C PRO A 765 15.86 -19.45 30.35
N TRP A 766 15.87 -20.74 30.68
CA TRP A 766 16.39 -21.24 31.94
C TRP A 766 17.19 -22.53 31.75
N CYS A 767 18.29 -22.67 32.49
CA CYS A 767 19.16 -23.84 32.47
C CYS A 767 19.59 -24.26 33.89
N GLY A 768 18.75 -24.00 34.90
CA GLY A 768 19.10 -24.23 36.30
C GLY A 768 19.99 -23.14 36.88
N THR A 769 20.11 -23.11 38.20
CA THR A 769 20.95 -22.13 38.93
C THR A 769 22.45 -22.35 38.69
N ASN A 770 22.84 -23.57 38.33
CA ASN A 770 24.21 -23.94 37.98
C ASN A 770 24.48 -23.91 36.46
N LEU A 771 23.50 -23.49 35.65
CA LEU A 771 23.58 -23.45 34.18
C LEU A 771 23.97 -24.80 33.54
N ASP A 772 23.55 -25.92 34.12
CA ASP A 772 23.85 -27.28 33.68
C ASP A 772 22.61 -28.09 33.26
N GLU A 773 21.40 -27.58 33.52
CA GLU A 773 20.15 -28.24 33.13
C GLU A 773 19.85 -28.03 31.64
N GLU A 774 18.91 -28.82 31.12
CA GLU A 774 18.38 -28.67 29.76
C GLU A 774 17.60 -27.34 29.61
N PRO A 775 17.68 -26.66 28.45
CA PRO A 775 16.97 -25.41 28.23
C PRO A 775 15.46 -25.54 28.37
N THR A 776 14.89 -24.82 29.33
CA THR A 776 13.43 -24.67 29.54
C THR A 776 13.02 -23.21 29.49
N ILE A 777 11.71 -22.96 29.44
CA ILE A 777 11.13 -21.61 29.51
C ILE A 777 10.43 -21.47 30.85
N ILE A 778 10.75 -20.42 31.59
CA ILE A 778 10.10 -20.07 32.85
C ILE A 778 9.30 -18.78 32.70
N SER A 779 8.40 -18.56 33.64
CA SER A 779 7.65 -17.31 33.78
C SER A 779 8.59 -16.10 33.88
N PHE A 780 8.06 -14.93 33.53
CA PHE A 780 8.65 -13.66 33.91
C PHE A 780 8.43 -13.46 35.42
N ASP A 781 9.11 -14.24 36.26
CA ASP A 781 8.96 -14.13 37.72
C ASP A 781 9.88 -13.02 38.24
N GLY A 782 9.28 -12.07 38.98
CA GLY A 782 9.98 -10.97 39.66
C GLY A 782 8.98 -10.00 40.31
N PRO A 783 9.32 -9.32 41.42
CA PRO A 783 8.45 -8.33 42.06
C PRO A 783 8.10 -7.14 41.16
N ASP A 784 8.90 -6.90 40.11
CA ASP A 784 8.73 -5.86 39.09
C ASP A 784 8.32 -6.44 37.72
N ALA A 785 7.92 -7.71 37.65
CA ALA A 785 7.44 -8.30 36.40
C ALA A 785 6.04 -7.78 36.07
N ASP A 786 5.98 -6.99 35.00
CA ASP A 786 4.75 -6.33 34.56
C ASP A 786 3.63 -7.34 34.20
N TYR A 787 3.93 -8.58 33.85
CA TYR A 787 2.92 -9.55 33.39
C TYR A 787 3.35 -11.01 33.63
N ASN A 788 2.39 -11.87 33.95
CA ASN A 788 2.66 -13.27 34.33
C ASN A 788 2.60 -14.21 33.12
N GLY A 789 3.75 -14.75 32.73
CA GLY A 789 3.89 -15.87 31.79
C GLY A 789 4.10 -17.23 32.50
N PRO A 790 4.62 -18.26 31.81
CA PRO A 790 4.90 -18.26 30.38
C PRO A 790 3.59 -18.29 29.57
N PHE A 791 3.62 -17.73 28.36
CA PHE A 791 2.43 -17.71 27.50
C PHE A 791 2.48 -18.79 26.44
N SER A 792 1.32 -19.35 26.13
CA SER A 792 1.18 -20.40 25.12
C SER A 792 0.76 -19.85 23.75
N SER A 793 0.41 -18.55 23.67
CA SER A 793 0.01 -17.91 22.43
C SER A 793 0.47 -16.45 22.29
N SER A 794 0.62 -16.01 21.04
CA SER A 794 0.95 -14.62 20.70
C SER A 794 -0.09 -13.62 21.19
N LEU A 795 -1.37 -14.00 21.15
CA LEU A 795 -2.48 -13.17 21.63
C LEU A 795 -2.41 -12.94 23.14
N GLU A 796 -2.18 -14.00 23.93
CA GLU A 796 -2.02 -13.90 25.38
C GLU A 796 -0.85 -13.00 25.74
N TYR A 797 0.30 -13.17 25.07
CA TYR A 797 1.47 -12.34 25.31
C TYR A 797 1.21 -10.86 24.99
N PHE A 798 0.77 -10.53 23.76
CA PHE A 798 0.54 -9.13 23.40
C PHE A 798 -0.56 -8.47 24.22
N TYR A 799 -1.60 -9.22 24.59
CA TYR A 799 -2.65 -8.73 25.48
C TYR A 799 -2.13 -8.44 26.89
N SER A 800 -1.39 -9.37 27.49
CA SER A 800 -0.90 -9.23 28.85
C SER A 800 0.10 -8.08 28.97
N VAL A 801 1.08 -8.02 28.06
CA VAL A 801 2.03 -6.90 27.97
C VAL A 801 1.26 -5.58 27.83
N ARG A 802 0.31 -5.52 26.90
CA ARG A 802 -0.44 -4.28 26.63
C ARG A 802 -1.33 -3.86 27.80
N GLN A 803 -1.94 -4.82 28.48
CA GLN A 803 -2.80 -4.56 29.62
C GLN A 803 -2.00 -3.88 30.73
N THR A 804 -0.84 -4.43 31.11
CA THR A 804 -0.01 -3.82 32.16
C THR A 804 0.48 -2.43 31.76
N THR A 805 0.98 -2.29 30.53
CA THR A 805 1.44 -1.00 30.05
C THR A 805 0.29 0.03 30.01
N ASN A 806 -0.94 -0.41 29.73
CA ASN A 806 -2.11 0.46 29.82
C ASN A 806 -2.42 0.82 31.26
N ASP A 807 -2.39 -0.13 32.20
CA ASP A 807 -2.68 0.12 33.61
C ASP A 807 -1.72 1.17 34.20
N GLN A 808 -0.43 1.08 33.88
CA GLN A 808 0.56 2.11 34.24
C GLN A 808 0.22 3.49 33.65
N ILE A 809 -0.12 3.56 32.35
CA ILE A 809 -0.51 4.83 31.70
C ILE A 809 -1.79 5.40 32.34
N MET A 810 -2.76 4.54 32.67
CA MET A 810 -4.01 4.94 33.30
C MET A 810 -3.79 5.39 34.74
N GLU A 811 -2.81 4.85 35.47
CA GLU A 811 -2.45 5.32 36.81
C GLU A 811 -1.77 6.70 36.76
N GLU A 812 -0.85 6.91 35.81
CA GLU A 812 -0.18 8.20 35.61
C GLU A 812 -1.12 9.29 35.04
N HIS A 813 -2.11 8.89 34.24
CA HIS A 813 -2.98 9.78 33.47
C HIS A 813 -4.47 9.36 33.48
N PRO A 814 -5.11 9.22 34.66
CA PRO A 814 -6.43 8.57 34.82
C PRO A 814 -7.60 9.26 34.13
N ASP A 815 -7.48 10.57 33.87
CA ASP A 815 -8.57 11.41 33.35
C ASP A 815 -8.21 12.18 32.08
N ASP A 816 -7.09 11.85 31.42
CA ASP A 816 -6.68 12.52 30.20
C ASP A 816 -7.16 11.74 28.96
N ASP A 817 -8.02 12.38 28.19
CA ASP A 817 -8.67 11.78 27.03
C ASP A 817 -7.68 11.31 25.95
N ASP A 818 -6.52 11.97 25.78
CA ASP A 818 -5.51 11.54 24.80
C ASP A 818 -4.83 10.25 25.23
N TRP A 819 -4.51 10.10 26.53
CA TRP A 819 -3.87 8.89 27.06
C TRP A 819 -4.83 7.71 27.14
N THR A 820 -6.03 7.93 27.67
CA THR A 820 -7.07 6.89 27.77
C THR A 820 -7.50 6.39 26.38
N THR A 821 -7.61 7.29 25.39
CA THR A 821 -7.87 6.91 23.98
C THR A 821 -6.67 6.14 23.39
N ALA A 822 -5.43 6.53 23.69
CA ALA A 822 -4.25 5.82 23.22
C ALA A 822 -4.21 4.38 23.74
N CYS A 823 -4.45 4.17 25.03
CA CYS A 823 -4.57 2.84 25.65
C CYS A 823 -5.62 1.98 24.93
N TRP A 824 -6.76 2.58 24.59
CA TRP A 824 -7.82 1.91 23.85
C TRP A 824 -7.39 1.52 22.43
N VAL A 825 -6.76 2.44 21.69
CA VAL A 825 -6.25 2.18 20.32
C VAL A 825 -5.28 1.01 20.31
N PHE A 826 -4.27 1.02 21.18
CA PHE A 826 -3.28 -0.06 21.18
C PHE A 826 -3.89 -1.40 21.58
N LYS A 827 -4.83 -1.43 22.53
CA LYS A 827 -5.51 -2.68 22.92
C LYS A 827 -6.35 -3.26 21.77
N ASN A 828 -6.99 -2.40 20.96
CA ASN A 828 -7.76 -2.84 19.79
C ASN A 828 -6.87 -3.17 18.57
N ALA A 829 -5.61 -2.76 18.57
CA ALA A 829 -4.65 -3.10 17.52
C ALA A 829 -4.16 -4.55 17.60
N ILE A 830 -4.26 -5.19 18.78
CA ILE A 830 -3.69 -6.53 19.06
C ILE A 830 -4.11 -7.59 18.04
N PRO A 831 -5.40 -7.75 17.68
CA PRO A 831 -5.80 -8.77 16.71
C PRO A 831 -5.20 -8.55 15.31
N SER A 832 -4.84 -7.32 14.97
CA SER A 832 -4.17 -6.97 13.70
C SER A 832 -2.64 -7.14 13.75
N MET A 833 -2.07 -7.33 14.93
CA MET A 833 -0.63 -7.60 15.12
C MET A 833 -0.28 -9.08 15.02
N VAL A 834 -1.24 -9.98 15.19
CA VAL A 834 -1.01 -11.42 15.26
C VAL A 834 -1.31 -12.10 13.93
N LEU A 835 -0.42 -12.98 13.51
CA LEU A 835 -0.57 -13.83 12.33
C LEU A 835 -1.18 -15.17 12.74
N GLU A 836 -2.25 -15.55 12.05
CA GLU A 836 -3.04 -16.75 12.36
C GLU A 836 -2.17 -18.02 12.41
N GLU A 837 -1.25 -18.14 11.47
CA GLU A 837 -0.34 -19.28 11.37
C GLU A 837 0.70 -19.35 12.50
N TYR A 838 0.94 -18.27 13.25
CA TYR A 838 1.94 -18.20 14.33
C TYR A 838 1.34 -18.02 15.72
N ILE A 839 0.00 -18.07 15.86
CA ILE A 839 -0.70 -17.83 17.14
C ILE A 839 -0.15 -18.71 18.26
N TYR A 840 0.09 -20.00 18.00
CA TYR A 840 0.51 -20.98 19.00
C TYR A 840 1.99 -21.36 18.87
N GLY A 841 2.79 -20.50 18.23
CA GLY A 841 4.22 -20.70 18.05
C GLY A 841 4.56 -21.77 16.99
N PRO A 842 5.74 -22.41 17.09
CA PRO A 842 6.71 -22.25 18.18
C PRO A 842 7.40 -20.88 18.16
N PHE A 843 7.86 -20.43 19.32
CA PHE A 843 8.31 -19.05 19.56
C PHE A 843 9.85 -18.89 19.49
N PRO A 844 10.39 -17.95 18.69
CA PRO A 844 11.82 -17.67 18.64
C PRO A 844 12.40 -17.15 19.96
N LEU A 845 13.62 -17.58 20.29
CA LEU A 845 14.48 -16.84 21.23
C LEU A 845 14.87 -15.49 20.60
N CYS A 846 14.80 -14.41 21.37
CA CYS A 846 15.07 -13.05 20.89
C CYS A 846 16.01 -12.30 21.83
N HIS A 847 16.97 -11.58 21.26
CA HIS A 847 17.90 -10.70 21.98
C HIS A 847 17.23 -9.40 22.49
N LEU A 848 16.08 -9.00 21.93
CA LEU A 848 15.34 -7.74 22.14
C LEU A 848 16.08 -6.42 21.83
N ASP A 849 17.39 -6.35 22.04
CA ASP A 849 18.22 -5.15 21.84
C ASP A 849 19.29 -5.34 20.74
N PHE A 850 18.87 -5.92 19.61
CA PHE A 850 19.73 -6.23 18.47
C PHE A 850 20.04 -4.97 17.63
N HIS A 851 20.98 -4.14 18.10
CA HIS A 851 21.40 -2.88 17.44
C HIS A 851 22.91 -2.68 17.44
N HIS A 852 23.36 -1.65 16.72
CA HIS A 852 24.76 -1.30 16.48
C HIS A 852 25.63 -1.12 17.74
N GLY A 853 25.03 -0.79 18.90
CA GLY A 853 25.74 -0.68 20.17
C GLY A 853 26.13 -2.04 20.78
N ASN A 854 25.40 -3.10 20.43
CA ASN A 854 25.56 -4.46 20.96
C ASN A 854 26.22 -5.41 19.96
N ILE A 855 26.63 -4.90 18.80
CA ILE A 855 27.28 -5.66 17.73
C ILE A 855 28.72 -5.13 17.58
N LEU A 856 29.68 -6.01 17.84
CA LEU A 856 31.11 -5.73 17.71
C LEU A 856 31.57 -6.03 16.29
N LEU A 857 32.27 -5.06 15.69
CA LEU A 857 32.87 -5.17 14.37
C LEU A 857 34.39 -5.14 14.45
N ASP A 858 35.06 -5.85 13.54
CA ASP A 858 36.48 -5.65 13.27
C ASP A 858 36.71 -4.50 12.25
N ASP A 859 37.97 -4.22 11.95
CA ASP A 859 38.37 -3.15 11.02
C ASP A 859 37.86 -3.37 9.58
N ASP A 860 37.51 -4.61 9.22
CA ASP A 860 36.97 -5.01 7.91
C ASP A 860 35.43 -5.09 7.90
N PHE A 861 34.76 -4.61 8.95
CA PHE A 861 33.31 -4.68 9.15
C PHE A 861 32.75 -6.13 9.16
N ASN A 862 33.54 -7.11 9.62
CA ASN A 862 33.02 -8.42 10.00
C ASN A 862 32.41 -8.34 11.39
N VAL A 863 31.28 -9.01 11.60
CA VAL A 863 30.66 -9.14 12.92
C VAL A 863 31.46 -10.19 13.70
N VAL A 864 32.09 -9.74 14.78
CA VAL A 864 32.98 -10.57 15.62
C VAL A 864 32.39 -10.88 16.99
N GLY A 865 31.31 -10.20 17.37
CA GLY A 865 30.61 -10.46 18.62
C GLY A 865 29.22 -9.84 18.69
N ILE A 866 28.27 -10.57 19.26
CA ILE A 866 26.95 -10.09 19.66
C ILE A 866 26.89 -10.19 21.18
N VAL A 867 26.81 -9.04 21.84
CA VAL A 867 26.95 -8.89 23.29
C VAL A 867 25.69 -8.31 23.90
N ASP A 868 25.60 -8.35 25.23
CA ASP A 868 24.49 -7.78 26.00
C ASP A 868 23.14 -8.49 25.79
N TRP A 869 23.08 -9.77 26.12
CA TRP A 869 21.87 -10.60 26.05
C TRP A 869 20.91 -10.38 27.22
N SER A 870 21.06 -9.28 27.97
CA SER A 870 20.16 -8.93 29.07
C SER A 870 18.72 -8.82 28.58
N GLY A 871 17.80 -9.50 29.27
CA GLY A 871 16.39 -9.53 28.91
C GLY A 871 16.05 -10.42 27.70
N ALA A 872 17.00 -11.23 27.21
CA ALA A 872 16.70 -12.20 26.18
C ALA A 872 15.56 -13.14 26.62
N GLN A 873 14.61 -13.37 25.73
CA GLN A 873 13.39 -14.11 26.02
C GLN A 873 12.84 -14.76 24.74
N THR A 874 11.97 -15.73 24.88
CA THR A 874 11.14 -16.17 23.74
C THR A 874 10.02 -15.17 23.51
N ILE A 875 9.64 -14.94 22.25
CA ILE A 875 8.66 -13.91 21.85
C ILE A 875 7.86 -14.38 20.62
N PRO A 876 6.63 -13.90 20.39
CA PRO A 876 5.93 -14.09 19.11
C PRO A 876 6.78 -13.72 17.88
N LEU A 877 6.61 -14.43 16.76
CA LEU A 877 7.38 -14.17 15.55
C LEU A 877 7.18 -12.73 15.03
N GLU A 878 6.00 -12.17 15.24
CA GLU A 878 5.65 -10.80 14.90
C GLU A 878 6.46 -9.80 15.73
N GLY A 879 6.67 -10.11 17.02
CA GLY A 879 7.56 -9.36 17.89
C GLY A 879 9.04 -9.54 17.55
N PHE A 880 9.42 -10.75 17.11
CA PHE A 880 10.76 -11.07 16.62
C PHE A 880 11.07 -10.37 15.29
N SER A 881 10.08 -10.06 14.46
CA SER A 881 10.31 -9.32 13.20
C SER A 881 10.80 -7.88 13.41
N ILE A 882 10.69 -7.36 14.64
CA ILE A 882 11.10 -6.00 14.97
C ILE A 882 12.60 -5.95 15.22
N ILE A 883 13.33 -5.37 14.27
CA ILE A 883 14.76 -5.12 14.40
C ILE A 883 14.96 -3.61 14.63
N PRO A 884 15.56 -3.18 15.76
CA PRO A 884 15.75 -1.76 16.09
C PRO A 884 16.43 -0.94 14.97
N GLU A 885 17.42 -1.52 14.29
CA GLU A 885 18.14 -0.88 13.18
C GLU A 885 17.26 -0.60 11.95
N LEU A 886 16.19 -1.36 11.78
CA LEU A 886 15.27 -1.25 10.65
C LEU A 886 14.02 -0.43 10.99
N ALA A 887 13.83 -0.12 12.27
CA ALA A 887 12.69 0.62 12.75
C ALA A 887 12.79 2.12 12.42
N ARG A 888 11.66 2.76 12.13
CA ARG A 888 11.58 4.17 11.72
C ARG A 888 10.80 4.99 12.75
N PRO A 889 11.43 5.39 13.87
CA PRO A 889 10.79 6.23 14.86
C PRO A 889 10.29 7.56 14.26
N PRO A 890 9.16 8.08 14.76
CA PRO A 890 8.66 9.38 14.34
C PRO A 890 9.64 10.51 14.68
N GLY A 891 9.68 11.54 13.84
CA GLY A 891 10.67 12.62 13.92
C GLY A 891 12.02 12.29 13.29
N MET A 892 12.22 11.07 12.76
CA MET A 892 13.37 10.73 11.93
C MET A 892 13.41 11.59 10.66
N SER A 893 14.56 12.24 10.42
CA SER A 893 14.80 13.04 9.21
C SER A 893 14.64 12.21 7.94
N ASP A 894 14.23 12.84 6.84
CA ASP A 894 13.98 12.12 5.59
C ASP A 894 15.25 11.42 5.07
N VAL A 895 16.43 12.05 5.23
CA VAL A 895 17.73 11.45 4.90
C VAL A 895 17.98 10.16 5.69
N ARG A 896 17.75 10.20 7.02
CA ARG A 896 17.92 9.00 7.86
C ARG A 896 16.87 7.93 7.52
N ARG A 897 15.64 8.34 7.20
CA ARG A 897 14.56 7.45 6.82
C ARG A 897 14.85 6.72 5.51
N GLU A 898 15.42 7.42 4.54
CA GLU A 898 15.84 6.83 3.27
C GLU A 898 16.98 5.83 3.46
N ALA A 899 18.04 6.23 4.18
CA ALA A 899 19.16 5.34 4.49
C ALA A 899 18.72 4.08 5.27
N THR A 900 17.84 4.21 6.26
CA THR A 900 17.26 3.06 6.97
C THR A 900 16.38 2.21 6.05
N THR A 901 15.67 2.81 5.10
CA THR A 901 14.84 2.06 4.12
C THR A 901 15.72 1.25 3.17
N GLU A 902 16.81 1.84 2.69
CA GLU A 902 17.81 1.17 1.86
C GLU A 902 18.44 -0.02 2.62
N PHE A 903 18.90 0.21 3.85
CA PHE A 903 19.48 -0.85 4.68
C PHE A 903 18.47 -1.96 4.99
N CYS A 904 17.21 -1.62 5.24
CA CYS A 904 16.11 -2.57 5.43
C CYS A 904 15.91 -3.45 4.18
N LEU A 905 15.97 -2.88 2.98
CA LEU A 905 15.88 -3.65 1.74
C LEU A 905 17.07 -4.61 1.57
N LEU A 906 18.29 -4.16 1.85
CA LEU A 906 19.48 -5.01 1.81
C LEU A 906 19.36 -6.19 2.79
N PHE A 907 18.94 -5.91 4.02
CA PHE A 907 18.74 -6.91 5.06
C PHE A 907 17.65 -7.93 4.67
N THR A 908 16.47 -7.46 4.26
CA THR A 908 15.34 -8.34 3.91
C THR A 908 15.66 -9.22 2.70
N ASN A 909 16.39 -8.70 1.71
CA ASN A 909 16.82 -9.50 0.56
C ASN A 909 17.82 -10.59 0.98
N ALA A 910 18.82 -10.26 1.80
CA ALA A 910 19.77 -11.24 2.31
C ALA A 910 19.08 -12.30 3.20
N LEU A 911 18.10 -11.89 4.01
CA LEU A 911 17.32 -12.81 4.83
C LEU A 911 16.53 -13.80 3.96
N LYS A 912 15.91 -13.31 2.88
CA LYS A 912 15.20 -14.17 1.92
C LYS A 912 16.12 -15.18 1.26
N GLU A 913 17.34 -14.78 0.89
CA GLU A 913 18.36 -15.70 0.36
C GLU A 913 18.70 -16.80 1.38
N LYS A 914 18.90 -16.43 2.65
CA LYS A 914 19.19 -17.39 3.73
C LYS A 914 18.06 -18.38 4.00
N GLU A 915 16.81 -17.93 3.95
CA GLU A 915 15.64 -18.81 4.09
C GLU A 915 15.52 -19.80 2.91
N VAL A 916 15.89 -19.38 1.69
CA VAL A 916 15.92 -20.26 0.52
C VAL A 916 17.06 -21.27 0.63
N GLU A 917 18.25 -20.84 1.05
CA GLU A 917 19.43 -21.69 1.26
C GLU A 917 19.20 -22.76 2.34
N SER A 918 18.53 -22.41 3.44
CA SER A 918 18.17 -23.35 4.50
C SER A 918 17.06 -24.32 4.11
N GLY A 919 16.50 -24.17 2.90
CA GLY A 919 15.48 -25.06 2.36
C GLY A 919 14.13 -24.86 3.04
N TYR A 920 13.77 -23.63 3.40
CA TYR A 920 12.42 -23.30 3.87
C TYR A 920 11.38 -23.80 2.86
N ARG A 921 10.66 -24.87 3.23
CA ARG A 921 9.73 -25.61 2.36
C ARG A 921 8.28 -25.53 2.83
N ASP A 922 8.02 -24.77 3.89
CA ASP A 922 6.69 -24.70 4.46
C ASP A 922 5.83 -23.68 3.71
N ALA A 923 4.99 -24.18 2.80
CA ALA A 923 4.03 -23.36 2.07
C ALA A 923 2.88 -22.84 2.95
N SER A 924 2.73 -23.34 4.19
CA SER A 924 1.65 -22.98 5.11
C SER A 924 1.99 -21.83 6.07
N HIS A 925 3.27 -21.50 6.23
CA HIS A 925 3.72 -20.41 7.11
C HIS A 925 4.49 -19.34 6.32
N ARG A 926 4.24 -18.06 6.62
CA ARG A 926 4.96 -16.96 5.97
C ARG A 926 6.40 -16.85 6.49
N PRO A 927 7.43 -16.84 5.63
CA PRO A 927 8.81 -16.68 6.07
C PRO A 927 9.04 -15.28 6.70
N LEU A 928 10.08 -15.15 7.54
CA LEU A 928 10.39 -13.91 8.26
C LEU A 928 10.69 -12.75 7.30
N SER A 929 11.33 -13.02 6.15
CA SER A 929 11.56 -12.02 5.10
C SER A 929 10.28 -11.40 4.53
N GLN A 930 9.13 -12.07 4.66
CA GLN A 930 7.82 -11.52 4.25
C GLN A 930 7.13 -10.72 5.36
N ILE A 931 7.70 -10.68 6.57
CA ILE A 931 7.17 -9.90 7.70
C ILE A 931 8.04 -8.64 7.90
N VAL A 932 9.37 -8.77 7.84
CA VAL A 932 10.31 -7.66 8.01
C VAL A 932 10.12 -6.60 6.91
N GLY A 933 10.05 -5.33 7.32
CA GLY A 933 9.86 -4.19 6.42
C GLY A 933 8.42 -3.95 5.96
N THR A 934 7.45 -4.76 6.42
CA THR A 934 6.03 -4.62 6.06
C THR A 934 5.26 -3.68 7.00
N PRO A 935 4.03 -3.25 6.65
CA PRO A 935 3.16 -2.52 7.56
C PRO A 935 2.83 -3.28 8.86
N LEU A 936 2.89 -4.62 8.86
CA LEU A 936 2.68 -5.43 10.06
C LEU A 936 3.81 -5.23 11.07
N MET A 937 5.06 -5.32 10.64
CA MET A 937 6.22 -5.02 11.48
C MET A 937 6.11 -3.60 12.07
N GLU A 938 5.72 -2.63 11.24
CA GLU A 938 5.56 -1.23 11.66
C GLU A 938 4.44 -1.09 12.71
N LEU A 939 3.33 -1.81 12.55
CA LEU A 939 2.23 -1.86 13.52
C LEU A 939 2.70 -2.47 14.85
N VAL A 940 3.32 -3.65 14.82
CA VAL A 940 3.78 -4.34 16.03
C VAL A 940 4.83 -3.49 16.76
N TYR A 941 5.77 -2.88 16.03
CA TYR A 941 6.77 -1.95 16.58
C TYR A 941 6.13 -0.79 17.33
N ARG A 942 5.15 -0.11 16.70
CA ARG A 942 4.48 1.05 17.30
C ARG A 942 3.61 0.71 18.51
N CYS A 943 3.07 -0.50 18.57
CA CYS A 943 2.26 -0.95 19.69
C CYS A 943 3.07 -1.49 20.88
N SER A 944 4.30 -1.98 20.65
CA SER A 944 5.04 -2.78 21.64
C SER A 944 6.43 -2.27 22.05
N ARG A 945 7.05 -1.31 21.34
CA ARG A 945 8.46 -0.93 21.58
C ARG A 945 8.71 0.53 21.98
N PHE A 946 7.67 1.36 22.11
CA PHE A 946 7.84 2.75 22.54
C PHE A 946 7.60 2.94 24.04
N PRO A 947 8.35 3.83 24.70
CA PRO A 947 8.09 4.20 26.09
C PRO A 947 6.65 4.70 26.29
N ASN A 948 6.06 4.38 27.43
CA ASN A 948 4.69 4.75 27.81
C ASN A 948 4.41 6.22 27.54
N ARG A 949 5.34 7.11 27.92
CA ARG A 949 5.25 8.57 27.69
C ARG A 949 5.08 9.03 26.23
N LEU A 950 5.25 8.16 25.25
CA LEU A 950 5.03 8.46 23.82
C LEU A 950 3.71 7.89 23.28
N ALA A 951 2.94 7.18 24.10
CA ALA A 951 1.69 6.52 23.71
C ALA A 951 0.73 7.47 22.97
N LYS A 952 0.48 8.68 23.49
CA LYS A 952 -0.40 9.67 22.85
C LYS A 952 0.06 10.13 21.46
N TRP A 953 1.37 10.09 21.19
CA TRP A 953 1.94 10.47 19.89
C TRP A 953 1.96 9.29 18.92
N MET A 954 2.10 8.07 19.43
CA MET A 954 2.13 6.85 18.62
C MET A 954 0.74 6.38 18.22
N ALA A 955 -0.26 6.57 19.07
CA ALA A 955 -1.62 6.10 18.82
C ALA A 955 -2.26 6.68 17.53
N PRO A 956 -2.10 7.97 17.18
CA PRO A 956 -2.53 8.48 15.87
C PRO A 956 -1.88 7.75 14.68
N LEU A 957 -0.61 7.37 14.82
CA LEU A 957 0.14 6.70 13.75
C LEU A 957 -0.31 5.24 13.62
N VAL A 958 -0.59 4.57 14.74
CA VAL A 958 -1.21 3.23 14.75
C VAL A 958 -2.62 3.29 14.16
N LEU A 959 -3.40 4.32 14.49
CA LEU A 959 -4.73 4.54 13.93
C LEU A 959 -4.67 4.63 12.40
N ASN A 960 -3.70 5.37 11.84
CA ASN A 960 -3.50 5.47 10.39
C ASN A 960 -3.07 4.14 9.76
N LEU A 961 -2.28 3.32 10.45
CA LEU A 961 -1.90 1.99 9.96
C LEU A 961 -3.10 1.02 9.92
N LEU A 962 -4.01 1.11 10.90
CA LEU A 962 -5.20 0.26 10.96
C LEU A 962 -6.30 0.70 9.99
N TYR A 963 -6.49 2.01 9.81
CA TYR A 963 -7.67 2.56 9.15
C TYR A 963 -7.36 3.50 7.97
N GLY A 964 -6.08 3.71 7.63
CA GLY A 964 -5.61 4.55 6.52
C GLY A 964 -5.43 6.03 6.88
N ASP A 965 -4.84 6.81 5.96
CA ASP A 965 -4.49 8.24 6.15
C ASP A 965 -5.68 9.17 6.41
N ALA A 966 -6.90 8.71 6.17
CA ALA A 966 -8.13 9.44 6.44
C ALA A 966 -8.54 9.39 7.93
N ALA A 967 -7.92 8.53 8.74
CA ALA A 967 -8.22 8.40 10.15
C ALA A 967 -7.76 9.66 10.92
N ASN A 968 -8.70 10.33 11.59
CA ASN A 968 -8.42 11.56 12.31
C ASN A 968 -8.44 11.32 13.83
N TRP A 969 -7.31 11.62 14.49
CA TRP A 969 -7.12 11.42 15.93
C TRP A 969 -8.19 12.11 16.78
N GLU A 970 -8.47 13.39 16.52
CA GLU A 970 -9.44 14.17 17.30
C GLU A 970 -10.86 13.61 17.18
N THR A 971 -11.23 13.11 15.99
CA THR A 971 -12.52 12.45 15.77
C THR A 971 -12.63 11.14 16.55
N PHE A 972 -11.55 10.36 16.58
CA PHE A 972 -11.49 9.08 17.27
C PHE A 972 -11.48 9.24 18.81
N LYS A 973 -10.73 10.22 19.31
CA LYS A 973 -10.75 10.65 20.72
C LYS A 973 -12.14 11.12 21.15
N GLY A 974 -12.81 11.93 20.33
CA GLY A 974 -14.19 12.33 20.56
C GLY A 974 -15.16 11.13 20.60
N PHE A 975 -14.96 10.12 19.75
CA PHE A 975 -15.75 8.88 19.78
C PHE A 975 -15.55 8.10 21.08
N TYR A 976 -14.30 7.92 21.52
CA TYR A 976 -13.98 7.24 22.78
C TYR A 976 -14.63 7.97 23.96
N ARG A 977 -14.45 9.29 24.07
CA ARG A 977 -15.01 10.14 25.13
C ARG A 977 -16.54 10.10 25.20
N ASP A 978 -17.21 10.17 24.05
CA ASP A 978 -18.67 10.29 23.99
C ASP A 978 -19.39 8.92 23.95
N SER A 979 -18.63 7.83 24.09
CA SER A 979 -19.15 6.48 24.17
C SER A 979 -19.23 5.99 25.62
N GLN A 980 -20.24 5.19 25.96
CA GLN A 980 -20.27 4.41 27.22
C GLN A 980 -19.10 3.40 27.34
N VAL A 981 -18.09 3.47 26.48
CA VAL A 981 -16.90 2.61 26.51
C VAL A 981 -16.03 2.93 27.72
N LYS A 982 -16.00 4.19 28.21
CA LYS A 982 -15.31 4.54 29.48
C LYS A 982 -15.77 3.68 30.66
N SER A 983 -17.04 3.26 30.73
CA SER A 983 -17.55 2.41 31.82
C SER A 983 -17.41 0.90 31.58
N LEU A 984 -16.91 0.49 30.41
CA LEU A 984 -16.59 -0.93 30.09
C LEU A 984 -15.09 -1.21 30.20
N PHE A 985 -14.28 -0.16 30.38
CA PHE A 985 -12.82 -0.20 30.36
C PHE A 985 -12.18 0.20 31.71
N ASN A 986 -12.84 1.08 32.48
CA ASN A 986 -12.63 1.16 33.93
C ASN A 986 -13.37 0.01 34.61
#